data_AF-A0A9P6RDX6-F1
#
_entry.id   AF-A0A9P6RDX6-F1
#
_cell.length_a   1.000
_cell.length_b   1.000
_cell.length_c   1.000
_cell.angle_alpha   90.00
_cell.angle_beta   90.00
_cell.angle_gamma   90.00
#
_symmetry.space_group_name_H-M   'P 1'
#
loop_
_entity.id
_entity.type
_entity.pdbx_description
1 polymer ?
#
loop_
_entity_poly.entity_id
_entity_poly.type
_entity_poly.pdbx_seq_one_letter_code
_entity_poly.pdbx_strand_id
1 'polypeptide(L)'
;MGSQQTARFQEQNDTGVEYQKFARLLEALQRHGKEQGADSQLDIARILPEFDTLCSTRAQQFERRRNAGAGFQLSNTEEEHKLWESESHTWLLLETLFSAFERQKPFVDKGPEALEWSDLDLIEHLHSTDRNFKHHSAVKSWLEVIAPPTNPHLGVKRISPAKPAGAFFSQPATATTQTNYQDPDATTRDGVKLDEHNQRVEHDLLQTVWEYIRRGQVQKAKDACEKAGEPWRAESISGGDLYSVSTAFTDPQYDREEGPIGNKTRGLWKGTCYALAKETASDQYERAIYGALCGDIPSVLPVCSSWEDHAWARYNALVESMVEDRLSQFNRGGPSKALPIPTTTFTSAKDIFDSIDNSDDQKLKNDSKDMFKTIQTSIILGQTDQMLTIMAREGRAARKAGAPLRPHMLRFMAHFVLLLRSKKSNVPKADGDYFIKSYVDLLISKQLYDIAPLYASFLPHQLQIETCSSYLKTIDGSKKERLGYLAHIRKHGLDLHSILTATVDGLLEKYASASEEDTETCIIQCISAPTTAQEAAQIKSLEWLTFDHAQYLECLLRSNSLIRKYLAAGRLNAAHALYTSLPLDVAEVGPMGALPASLKREHTYYGDLFAARRVLEKFRSEVESKPSEVDLRVAVWKWKVEMKELVPATAIELESLLRSKWLFDCILPGDNVRAHELRKLRQIYLSEITLNLYEVYFQSRDVIPAHLEKSVEIANLVAAERDEETPLHKELQDNGRLQELLANIRVSSLELISLGRTPFAY
;
A
#
# COMPACT_ATOMS: atom_id res chain seq x y z
N MET A 1 10.02 4.11 -27.63
CA MET A 1 8.71 3.42 -27.64
C MET A 1 8.71 2.06 -26.92
N GLY A 2 9.85 1.37 -26.77
CA GLY A 2 9.92 0.09 -26.06
C GLY A 2 9.73 0.14 -24.53
N SER A 3 10.06 1.25 -23.86
CA SER A 3 9.95 1.41 -22.40
C SER A 3 8.53 1.67 -21.88
N GLN A 4 7.66 2.27 -22.71
CA GLN A 4 6.24 2.49 -22.36
C GLN A 4 5.38 1.24 -22.62
N GLN A 5 5.80 0.35 -23.52
CA GLN A 5 5.13 -0.93 -23.75
C GLN A 5 5.48 -1.96 -22.68
N THR A 6 6.71 -2.00 -22.17
CA THR A 6 7.07 -2.88 -21.03
C THR A 6 6.37 -2.48 -19.72
N ALA A 7 6.21 -1.18 -19.45
CA ALA A 7 5.44 -0.70 -18.30
C ALA A 7 3.94 -1.05 -18.42
N ARG A 8 3.34 -0.89 -19.61
CA ARG A 8 1.93 -1.27 -19.87
C ARG A 8 1.67 -2.78 -19.82
N PHE A 9 2.68 -3.62 -20.08
CA PHE A 9 2.54 -5.08 -20.02
C PHE A 9 2.87 -5.67 -18.64
N GLN A 10 3.70 -5.02 -17.80
CA GLN A 10 3.86 -5.40 -16.39
C GLN A 10 2.58 -5.16 -15.58
N GLU A 11 1.77 -4.16 -15.95
CA GLU A 11 0.45 -3.91 -15.34
C GLU A 11 -0.57 -5.04 -15.57
N GLN A 12 -0.42 -5.86 -16.62
CA GLN A 12 -1.41 -6.89 -16.97
C GLN A 12 -1.28 -8.21 -16.20
N ASN A 13 -0.22 -8.45 -15.42
CA ASN A 13 0.01 -9.71 -14.69
C ASN A 13 0.03 -9.60 -13.15
N ASP A 14 -0.10 -8.40 -12.59
CA ASP A 14 -0.16 -8.18 -11.14
C ASP A 14 -1.62 -8.02 -10.69
N THR A 15 -2.34 -9.15 -10.64
CA THR A 15 -3.79 -9.28 -10.35
C THR A 15 -4.30 -8.68 -9.03
N GLY A 16 -3.48 -7.93 -8.29
CA GLY A 16 -3.82 -7.38 -6.98
C GLY A 16 -3.81 -8.41 -5.84
N VAL A 17 -3.85 -9.69 -6.19
CA VAL A 17 -3.97 -10.84 -5.28
C VAL A 17 -2.86 -10.86 -4.24
N GLU A 18 -1.62 -10.54 -4.60
CA GLU A 18 -0.50 -10.57 -3.64
C GLU A 18 -0.66 -9.48 -2.56
N TYR A 19 -1.05 -8.26 -2.92
CA TYR A 19 -1.32 -7.21 -1.93
C TYR A 19 -2.47 -7.61 -0.98
N GLN A 20 -3.50 -8.29 -1.51
CA GLN A 20 -4.59 -8.81 -0.69
C GLN A 20 -4.14 -9.91 0.27
N LYS A 21 -3.24 -10.82 -0.14
CA LYS A 21 -2.72 -11.86 0.78
C LYS A 21 -1.98 -11.24 1.96
N PHE A 22 -1.10 -10.26 1.71
CA PHE A 22 -0.37 -9.55 2.75
C PHE A 22 -1.32 -8.75 3.67
N ALA A 23 -2.30 -8.06 3.08
CA ALA A 23 -3.31 -7.35 3.85
C ALA A 23 -4.15 -8.30 4.74
N ARG A 24 -4.53 -9.49 4.25
CA ARG A 24 -5.31 -10.47 5.02
C ARG A 24 -4.55 -10.97 6.26
N LEU A 25 -3.24 -11.18 6.16
CA LEU A 25 -2.41 -11.55 7.32
C LEU A 25 -2.43 -10.44 8.38
N LEU A 26 -2.28 -9.19 7.95
CA LEU A 26 -2.32 -8.03 8.85
C LEU A 26 -3.71 -7.82 9.46
N GLU A 27 -4.79 -8.02 8.69
CA GLU A 27 -6.16 -7.98 9.20
C GLU A 27 -6.44 -9.08 10.23
N ALA A 28 -5.98 -10.31 9.97
CA ALA A 28 -6.15 -11.42 10.90
C ALA A 28 -5.46 -11.10 12.24
N LEU A 29 -4.24 -10.55 12.17
CA LEU A 29 -3.49 -10.11 13.34
C LEU A 29 -4.22 -8.98 14.10
N GLN A 30 -4.77 -7.97 13.41
CA GLN A 30 -5.55 -6.90 14.04
C GLN A 30 -6.82 -7.42 14.74
N ARG A 31 -7.51 -8.41 14.16
CA ARG A 31 -8.71 -9.00 14.76
C ARG A 31 -8.36 -9.75 16.05
N HIS A 32 -7.31 -10.58 16.02
CA HIS A 32 -6.84 -11.29 17.20
C HIS A 32 -6.38 -10.35 18.32
N GLY A 33 -5.73 -9.23 17.99
CA GLY A 33 -5.40 -8.19 18.97
C GLY A 33 -6.65 -7.56 19.61
N LYS A 34 -7.66 -7.20 18.81
CA LYS A 34 -8.92 -6.65 19.34
C LYS A 34 -9.67 -7.63 20.25
N GLU A 35 -9.63 -8.92 19.97
CA GLU A 35 -10.22 -9.98 20.81
C GLU A 35 -9.49 -10.17 22.16
N GLN A 36 -8.18 -9.89 22.21
CA GLN A 36 -7.35 -10.01 23.41
C GLN A 36 -7.33 -8.73 24.28
N GLY A 37 -8.12 -7.71 23.91
CA GLY A 37 -8.27 -6.44 24.64
C GLY A 37 -7.53 -5.26 23.98
N ALA A 38 -8.01 -4.04 24.23
CA ALA A 38 -7.55 -2.80 23.59
C ALA A 38 -6.07 -2.44 23.87
N ASP A 39 -5.47 -3.02 24.91
CA ASP A 39 -4.06 -2.81 25.30
C ASP A 39 -3.09 -3.86 24.70
N SER A 40 -3.58 -4.87 23.98
CA SER A 40 -2.70 -5.84 23.32
C SER A 40 -2.03 -5.20 22.11
N GLN A 41 -0.74 -4.89 22.26
CA GLN A 41 0.07 -4.31 21.22
C GLN A 41 0.15 -5.28 20.02
N LEU A 42 -0.15 -4.77 18.82
CA LEU A 42 -0.02 -5.54 17.58
C LEU A 42 1.45 -6.00 17.43
N ASP A 43 1.69 -7.32 17.42
CA ASP A 43 3.03 -7.88 17.22
C ASP A 43 3.15 -8.53 15.83
N ILE A 44 3.70 -7.77 14.89
CA ILE A 44 3.84 -8.21 13.49
C ILE A 44 4.91 -9.31 13.35
N ALA A 45 5.80 -9.49 14.33
CA ALA A 45 6.80 -10.57 14.25
C ALA A 45 6.17 -11.97 14.17
N ARG A 46 4.94 -12.13 14.69
CA ARG A 46 4.21 -13.40 14.65
C ARG A 46 3.85 -13.87 13.24
N ILE A 47 3.76 -12.95 12.28
CA ILE A 47 3.37 -13.26 10.89
C ILE A 47 4.55 -13.24 9.90
N LEU A 48 5.79 -13.14 10.40
CA LEU A 48 7.00 -13.18 9.57
C LEU A 48 7.17 -14.51 8.80
N PRO A 49 6.92 -15.69 9.41
CA PRO A 49 6.99 -16.96 8.68
C PRO A 49 6.02 -17.02 7.50
N GLU A 50 4.84 -16.41 7.64
CA GLU A 50 3.84 -16.33 6.59
C GLU A 50 4.26 -15.38 5.47
N PHE A 51 4.93 -14.27 5.78
CA PHE A 51 5.53 -13.40 4.76
C PHE A 51 6.62 -14.11 3.96
N ASP A 52 7.51 -14.85 4.64
CA ASP A 52 8.51 -15.68 3.98
C ASP A 52 7.86 -16.77 3.11
N THR A 53 6.86 -17.48 3.65
CA THR A 53 6.14 -18.52 2.90
C THR A 53 5.47 -17.97 1.63
N LEU A 54 4.85 -16.78 1.72
CA LEU A 54 4.25 -16.13 0.57
C LEU A 54 5.28 -15.75 -0.50
N CYS A 55 6.42 -15.19 -0.08
CA CYS A 55 7.49 -14.77 -0.98
C CYS A 55 8.21 -15.96 -1.63
N SER A 56 8.62 -16.97 -0.84
CA SER A 56 9.26 -18.19 -1.33
C SER A 56 8.35 -18.98 -2.28
N THR A 57 7.06 -19.13 -1.96
CA THR A 57 6.10 -19.78 -2.86
C THR A 57 6.00 -19.04 -4.19
N ARG A 58 6.04 -17.70 -4.15
CA ARG A 58 6.00 -16.89 -5.37
C ARG A 58 7.29 -16.99 -6.18
N ALA A 59 8.45 -16.99 -5.54
CA ALA A 59 9.73 -17.24 -6.18
C ALA A 59 9.74 -18.61 -6.91
N GLN A 60 9.31 -19.68 -6.23
CA GLN A 60 9.20 -21.03 -6.82
C GLN A 60 8.27 -21.06 -8.05
N GLN A 61 7.19 -20.28 -8.07
CA GLN A 61 6.31 -20.19 -9.25
C GLN A 61 7.05 -19.58 -10.45
N PHE A 62 7.86 -18.55 -10.23
CA PHE A 62 8.69 -17.97 -11.30
C PHE A 62 9.79 -18.92 -11.74
N GLU A 63 10.41 -19.65 -10.81
CA GLU A 63 11.42 -20.67 -11.14
C GLU A 63 10.83 -21.79 -12.01
N ARG A 64 9.65 -22.31 -11.66
CA ARG A 64 8.95 -23.33 -12.46
C ARG A 64 8.61 -22.83 -13.86
N ARG A 65 8.17 -21.57 -13.99
CA ARG A 65 7.89 -20.94 -15.30
C ARG A 65 9.15 -20.80 -16.15
N ARG A 66 10.27 -20.41 -15.53
CA ARG A 66 11.59 -20.34 -16.17
C ARG A 66 11.99 -21.72 -16.70
N ASN A 67 11.88 -22.76 -15.87
CA ASN A 67 12.27 -24.12 -16.23
C ASN A 67 11.34 -24.74 -17.31
N ALA A 68 10.08 -24.32 -17.37
CA ALA A 68 9.10 -24.81 -18.36
C ALA A 68 9.26 -24.22 -19.77
N GLY A 69 10.24 -23.32 -20.01
CA GLY A 69 10.53 -22.80 -21.35
C GLY A 69 9.41 -21.96 -21.99
N ALA A 70 8.48 -21.44 -21.19
CA ALA A 70 7.30 -20.74 -21.68
C ALA A 70 7.62 -19.30 -22.14
N GLY A 71 8.13 -19.14 -23.37
CA GLY A 71 8.00 -17.96 -24.23
C GLY A 71 8.73 -16.65 -23.86
N PHE A 72 9.54 -16.15 -24.81
CA PHE A 72 10.01 -14.76 -25.10
C PHE A 72 10.38 -13.72 -24.00
N GLN A 73 10.25 -13.98 -22.69
CA GLN A 73 10.59 -13.01 -21.62
C GLN A 73 11.38 -13.64 -20.44
N LEU A 74 12.34 -14.52 -20.73
CA LEU A 74 13.17 -15.20 -19.71
C LEU A 74 13.90 -14.24 -18.76
N SER A 75 14.38 -13.09 -19.26
CA SER A 75 15.12 -12.11 -18.44
C SER A 75 14.24 -11.45 -17.38
N ASN A 76 13.02 -11.03 -17.74
CA ASN A 76 12.07 -10.42 -16.80
C ASN A 76 11.63 -11.42 -15.72
N THR A 77 11.47 -12.70 -16.08
CA THR A 77 11.15 -13.75 -15.10
C THR A 77 12.30 -14.05 -14.13
N GLU A 78 13.54 -13.89 -14.56
CA GLU A 78 14.72 -14.07 -13.70
C GLU A 78 14.89 -12.90 -12.73
N GLU A 79 14.68 -11.66 -13.19
CA GLU A 79 14.68 -10.48 -12.32
C GLU A 79 13.58 -10.55 -11.25
N GLU A 80 12.35 -10.92 -11.63
CA GLU A 80 11.25 -11.12 -10.69
C GLU A 80 11.56 -12.25 -9.69
N HIS A 81 12.09 -13.38 -10.15
CA HIS A 81 12.52 -14.48 -9.27
C HIS A 81 13.49 -13.97 -8.18
N LYS A 82 14.56 -13.28 -8.59
CA LYS A 82 15.58 -12.77 -7.66
C LYS A 82 15.02 -11.78 -6.66
N LEU A 83 14.05 -10.94 -7.05
CA LEU A 83 13.38 -10.00 -6.15
C LEU A 83 12.57 -10.71 -5.07
N TRP A 84 11.69 -11.64 -5.47
CA TRP A 84 10.87 -12.40 -4.54
C TRP A 84 11.69 -13.28 -3.59
N GLU A 85 12.75 -13.90 -4.11
CA GLU A 85 13.72 -14.66 -3.33
C GLU A 85 14.46 -13.78 -2.31
N SER A 86 14.97 -12.62 -2.74
CA SER A 86 15.65 -11.67 -1.86
C SER A 86 14.73 -11.11 -0.77
N GLU A 87 13.46 -10.84 -1.10
CA GLU A 87 12.47 -10.45 -0.10
C GLU A 87 12.23 -11.58 0.92
N SER A 88 12.04 -12.82 0.44
CA SER A 88 11.90 -14.02 1.30
C SER A 88 13.06 -14.14 2.28
N HIS A 89 14.29 -14.10 1.76
CA HIS A 89 15.51 -14.17 2.56
C HIS A 89 15.57 -13.04 3.60
N THR A 90 15.06 -11.85 3.29
CA THR A 90 15.02 -10.72 4.23
C THR A 90 14.00 -10.94 5.35
N TRP A 91 12.82 -11.49 5.05
CA TRP A 91 11.83 -11.86 6.08
C TRP A 91 12.36 -12.98 6.99
N LEU A 92 12.99 -13.99 6.42
CA LEU A 92 13.64 -15.07 7.17
C LEU A 92 14.78 -14.56 8.06
N LEU A 93 15.58 -13.59 7.59
CA LEU A 93 16.62 -12.94 8.41
C LEU A 93 16.01 -12.30 9.65
N LEU A 94 14.93 -11.53 9.48
CA LEU A 94 14.23 -10.87 10.58
C LEU A 94 13.68 -11.92 11.56
N GLU A 95 13.01 -12.97 11.07
CA GLU A 95 12.50 -14.06 11.90
C GLU A 95 13.60 -14.77 12.69
N THR A 96 14.74 -15.06 12.04
CA THR A 96 15.90 -15.71 12.65
C THR A 96 16.47 -14.85 13.78
N LEU A 97 16.65 -13.54 13.53
CA LEU A 97 17.14 -12.60 14.53
C LEU A 97 16.16 -12.43 15.69
N PHE A 98 14.86 -12.22 15.42
CA PHE A 98 13.86 -12.10 16.49
C PHE A 98 13.78 -13.38 17.33
N SER A 99 13.69 -14.55 16.68
CA SER A 99 13.62 -15.84 17.37
C SER A 99 14.85 -16.11 18.24
N ALA A 100 16.06 -15.72 17.77
CA ALA A 100 17.30 -15.89 18.53
C ALA A 100 17.28 -15.08 19.85
N PHE A 101 16.68 -13.89 19.86
CA PHE A 101 16.64 -13.04 21.06
C PHE A 101 15.40 -13.25 21.94
N GLU A 102 14.27 -13.69 21.39
CA GLU A 102 13.04 -13.97 22.14
C GLU A 102 13.04 -15.35 22.82
N ARG A 103 13.59 -16.39 22.17
CA ARG A 103 13.65 -17.76 22.72
C ARG A 103 14.86 -17.94 23.64
N GLN A 104 14.82 -17.31 24.82
CA GLN A 104 15.82 -17.57 25.86
C GLN A 104 15.55 -18.93 26.50
N LYS A 105 16.27 -19.97 26.08
CA LYS A 105 16.46 -21.13 26.96
C LYS A 105 17.39 -20.66 28.08
N PRO A 106 16.94 -20.60 29.35
CA PRO A 106 17.83 -20.29 30.44
C PRO A 106 18.94 -21.34 30.46
N PHE A 107 20.19 -20.89 30.46
CA PHE A 107 21.31 -21.79 30.66
C PHE A 107 21.18 -22.37 32.07
N VAL A 108 21.15 -23.70 32.17
CA VAL A 108 21.13 -24.37 33.47
C VAL A 108 22.54 -24.29 34.03
N ASP A 109 22.71 -23.58 35.15
CA ASP A 109 24.00 -23.50 35.81
C ASP A 109 24.44 -24.90 36.26
N LYS A 110 25.53 -25.40 35.66
CA LYS A 110 26.09 -26.73 35.94
C LYS A 110 27.27 -26.67 36.93
N GLY A 111 27.41 -25.60 37.71
CA GLY A 111 28.51 -25.44 38.67
C GLY A 111 29.66 -24.57 38.13
N PRO A 112 30.84 -24.54 38.80
CA PRO A 112 31.93 -23.64 38.44
C PRO A 112 32.53 -23.93 37.05
N GLU A 113 32.54 -22.90 36.19
CA GLU A 113 32.96 -22.97 34.77
C GLU A 113 34.31 -23.67 34.54
N ALA A 114 35.27 -23.51 35.47
CA ALA A 114 36.66 -23.92 35.28
C ALA A 114 36.94 -25.43 35.45
N LEU A 115 36.07 -26.18 36.13
CA LEU A 115 36.36 -27.56 36.54
C LEU A 115 35.39 -28.61 35.98
N GLU A 116 34.12 -28.25 35.77
CA GLU A 116 33.07 -29.25 35.50
C GLU A 116 32.45 -29.15 34.10
N TRP A 117 32.67 -28.04 33.39
CA TRP A 117 32.04 -27.81 32.09
C TRP A 117 32.87 -28.42 30.97
N SER A 118 32.20 -29.06 30.01
CA SER A 118 32.79 -29.49 28.75
C SER A 118 32.93 -28.34 27.75
N ASP A 119 33.57 -28.57 26.61
CA ASP A 119 33.73 -27.53 25.59
C ASP A 119 32.36 -27.13 25.01
N LEU A 120 31.45 -28.10 24.86
CA LEU A 120 30.07 -27.84 24.47
C LEU A 120 29.36 -26.92 25.48
N ASP A 121 29.50 -27.19 26.78
CA ASP A 121 28.87 -26.38 27.83
C ASP A 121 29.38 -24.92 27.82
N LEU A 122 30.69 -24.73 27.61
CA LEU A 122 31.29 -23.40 27.50
C LEU A 122 30.73 -22.58 26.34
N ILE A 123 30.45 -23.24 25.20
CA ILE A 123 29.90 -22.58 24.01
C ILE A 123 28.38 -22.38 24.13
N GLU A 124 27.65 -23.30 24.74
CA GLU A 124 26.23 -23.09 25.08
C GLU A 124 26.06 -21.91 26.03
N HIS A 125 26.93 -21.79 27.02
CA HIS A 125 26.97 -20.64 27.91
C HIS A 125 27.29 -19.34 27.17
N LEU A 126 28.31 -19.34 26.30
CA LEU A 126 28.64 -18.18 25.45
C LEU A 126 27.44 -17.77 24.59
N HIS A 127 26.74 -18.75 24.00
CA HIS A 127 25.52 -18.50 23.23
C HIS A 127 24.40 -17.92 24.07
N SER A 128 24.30 -18.24 25.36
CA SER A 128 23.29 -17.67 26.24
C SER A 128 23.61 -16.23 26.67
N THR A 129 24.88 -15.95 26.99
CA THR A 129 25.35 -14.72 27.65
C THR A 129 25.81 -13.63 26.69
N ASP A 130 26.59 -13.99 25.67
CA ASP A 130 27.17 -13.03 24.73
C ASP A 130 26.20 -12.69 23.60
N ARG A 131 25.75 -11.43 23.58
CA ARG A 131 24.79 -10.93 22.59
C ARG A 131 25.39 -10.87 21.18
N ASN A 132 26.69 -10.59 21.05
CA ASN A 132 27.37 -10.50 19.77
C ASN A 132 27.56 -11.90 19.18
N PHE A 133 27.99 -12.88 19.98
CA PHE A 133 28.13 -14.27 19.54
C PHE A 133 26.78 -14.81 19.07
N LYS A 134 25.71 -14.60 19.85
CA LYS A 134 24.35 -14.97 19.49
C LYS A 134 23.90 -14.31 18.18
N HIS A 135 24.19 -13.02 18.01
CA HIS A 135 23.87 -12.29 16.79
C HIS A 135 24.62 -12.85 15.57
N HIS A 136 25.95 -13.01 15.65
CA HIS A 136 26.76 -13.52 14.54
C HIS A 136 26.44 -14.98 14.20
N SER A 137 26.17 -15.81 15.21
CA SER A 137 25.70 -17.20 15.04
C SER A 137 24.35 -17.25 14.32
N ALA A 138 23.40 -16.38 14.70
CA ALA A 138 22.09 -16.29 14.04
C ALA A 138 22.22 -15.87 12.56
N VAL A 139 23.06 -14.88 12.25
CA VAL A 139 23.32 -14.46 10.86
C VAL A 139 24.02 -15.56 10.05
N LYS A 140 24.99 -16.27 10.64
CA LYS A 140 25.64 -17.43 10.02
C LYS A 140 24.60 -18.51 9.68
N SER A 141 23.75 -18.87 10.64
CA SER A 141 22.68 -19.87 10.46
C SER A 141 21.69 -19.46 9.37
N TRP A 142 21.29 -18.19 9.33
CA TRP A 142 20.46 -17.66 8.24
C TRP A 142 21.13 -17.84 6.87
N LEU A 143 22.42 -17.49 6.74
CA LEU A 143 23.20 -17.66 5.51
C LEU A 143 23.32 -19.14 5.09
N GLU A 144 23.32 -20.08 6.03
CA GLU A 144 23.33 -21.53 5.79
C GLU A 144 21.98 -22.03 5.25
N VAL A 145 20.88 -21.50 5.79
CA VAL A 145 19.52 -21.86 5.38
C VAL A 145 19.22 -21.39 3.95
N ILE A 146 19.58 -20.16 3.61
CA ILE A 146 19.28 -19.56 2.29
C ILE A 146 20.20 -20.04 1.14
N ALA A 147 21.13 -20.97 1.41
CA ALA A 147 22.05 -21.45 0.39
C ALA A 147 21.29 -22.14 -0.78
N PRO A 148 21.69 -21.92 -2.06
CA PRO A 148 20.98 -22.43 -3.24
C PRO A 148 20.89 -23.96 -3.30
N PRO A 149 19.73 -24.57 -3.65
CA PRO A 149 19.47 -26.01 -3.58
C PRO A 149 20.57 -26.85 -4.25
N THR A 150 20.95 -27.95 -3.60
CA THR A 150 22.07 -28.80 -4.04
C THR A 150 21.57 -30.13 -4.60
N ASN A 151 22.23 -30.62 -5.65
CA ASN A 151 21.97 -31.93 -6.23
C ASN A 151 23.21 -32.81 -5.99
N PRO A 152 23.21 -33.67 -4.96
CA PRO A 152 24.39 -34.44 -4.61
C PRO A 152 24.73 -35.45 -5.71
N HIS A 153 25.98 -35.44 -6.16
CA HIS A 153 26.51 -36.39 -7.14
C HIS A 153 27.50 -37.32 -6.45
N LEU A 154 27.02 -38.51 -6.05
CA LEU A 154 27.85 -39.51 -5.38
C LEU A 154 28.26 -40.61 -6.37
N GLY A 155 29.51 -40.57 -6.80
CA GLY A 155 30.16 -41.65 -7.54
C GLY A 155 30.95 -42.58 -6.60
N VAL A 156 31.31 -43.76 -7.09
CA VAL A 156 32.19 -44.69 -6.36
C VAL A 156 33.49 -44.84 -7.14
N LYS A 157 34.63 -44.67 -6.45
CA LYS A 157 35.95 -44.84 -7.04
C LYS A 157 36.17 -46.28 -7.52
N ARG A 158 36.87 -46.44 -8.64
CA ARG A 158 37.27 -47.75 -9.16
C ARG A 158 38.58 -48.19 -8.52
N ILE A 159 38.58 -49.40 -7.93
CA ILE A 159 39.73 -49.99 -7.21
C ILE A 159 40.67 -50.77 -8.15
N SER A 160 40.32 -50.94 -9.43
CA SER A 160 41.14 -51.72 -10.39
C SER A 160 42.27 -50.90 -11.00
N PRO A 161 43.49 -51.46 -11.19
CA PRO A 161 44.50 -50.79 -11.99
C PRO A 161 43.97 -50.65 -13.42
N ALA A 162 43.89 -49.42 -13.91
CA ALA A 162 43.53 -49.17 -15.29
C ALA A 162 44.51 -49.93 -16.20
N LYS A 163 44.02 -50.91 -16.97
CA LYS A 163 44.79 -51.41 -18.11
C LYS A 163 44.87 -50.24 -19.10
N PRO A 164 46.07 -49.77 -19.50
CA PRO A 164 46.17 -48.73 -20.50
C PRO A 164 45.52 -49.22 -21.79
N ALA A 165 44.51 -48.50 -22.26
CA ALA A 165 43.90 -48.74 -23.56
C ALA A 165 44.94 -48.40 -24.64
N GLY A 166 45.69 -49.39 -25.10
CA GLY A 166 46.68 -49.23 -26.18
C GLY A 166 47.98 -50.03 -26.11
N ALA A 167 48.21 -50.89 -25.10
CA ALA A 167 49.44 -51.68 -25.03
C ALA A 167 49.36 -52.98 -25.87
N PHE A 168 49.27 -52.86 -27.19
CA PHE A 168 49.72 -53.91 -28.11
C PHE A 168 51.15 -53.53 -28.54
N PHE A 169 52.13 -54.35 -28.10
CA PHE A 169 53.56 -54.29 -28.43
C PHE A 169 54.41 -53.15 -27.82
N SER A 170 55.12 -53.45 -26.72
CA SER A 170 56.59 -53.25 -26.60
C SER A 170 57.12 -53.64 -25.21
N GLN A 171 58.23 -54.41 -25.25
CA GLN A 171 59.31 -54.73 -24.28
C GLN A 171 59.12 -54.70 -22.74
N PRO A 172 59.85 -55.56 -21.99
CA PRO A 172 59.78 -55.62 -20.55
C PRO A 172 60.54 -54.43 -19.95
N ALA A 173 59.83 -53.34 -19.64
CA ALA A 173 60.34 -52.31 -18.76
C ALA A 173 60.46 -52.89 -17.35
N THR A 174 61.62 -52.70 -16.73
CA THR A 174 61.90 -52.94 -15.32
C THR A 174 60.70 -52.56 -14.46
N ALA A 175 60.09 -53.54 -13.81
CA ALA A 175 59.07 -53.30 -12.81
C ALA A 175 59.72 -52.57 -11.62
N THR A 176 59.76 -51.24 -11.68
CA THR A 176 59.70 -50.46 -10.46
C THR A 176 58.40 -50.86 -9.79
N THR A 177 58.52 -51.62 -8.70
CA THR A 177 57.45 -51.86 -7.75
C THR A 177 56.97 -50.49 -7.25
N GLN A 178 56.04 -49.86 -7.97
CA GLN A 178 55.22 -48.79 -7.44
C GLN A 178 54.40 -49.45 -6.32
N THR A 179 54.85 -49.25 -5.09
CA THR A 179 54.09 -49.59 -3.90
C THR A 179 52.77 -48.84 -4.01
N ASN A 180 51.70 -49.59 -4.26
CA ASN A 180 50.36 -49.05 -4.49
C ASN A 180 49.76 -48.76 -3.11
N TYR A 181 50.22 -47.68 -2.50
CA TYR A 181 49.73 -47.19 -1.23
C TYR A 181 48.25 -46.82 -1.39
N GLN A 182 47.39 -47.42 -0.57
CA GLN A 182 45.93 -47.21 -0.58
C GLN A 182 45.51 -46.11 0.42
N ASP A 183 46.46 -45.51 1.13
CA ASP A 183 46.17 -44.37 2.01
C ASP A 183 45.86 -43.12 1.20
N PRO A 184 44.98 -42.23 1.71
CA PRO A 184 44.55 -41.03 0.99
C PRO A 184 45.70 -40.06 0.70
N ASP A 185 46.77 -40.10 1.50
CA ASP A 185 47.93 -39.21 1.33
C ASP A 185 48.90 -39.67 0.23
N ALA A 186 48.68 -40.84 -0.38
CA ALA A 186 49.56 -41.37 -1.43
C ALA A 186 49.70 -40.40 -2.62
N THR A 187 48.62 -39.71 -3.00
CA THR A 187 48.64 -38.73 -4.10
C THR A 187 49.49 -37.51 -3.77
N THR A 188 49.49 -37.08 -2.51
CA THR A 188 50.22 -35.90 -2.03
C THR A 188 51.67 -36.23 -1.72
N ARG A 189 51.93 -37.40 -1.12
CA ARG A 189 53.26 -37.89 -0.75
C ARG A 189 54.09 -38.26 -1.97
N ASP A 190 53.50 -39.01 -2.90
CA ASP A 190 54.23 -39.60 -4.03
C ASP A 190 54.07 -38.77 -5.32
N GLY A 191 53.19 -37.76 -5.31
CA GLY A 191 52.90 -36.89 -6.46
C GLY A 191 52.19 -37.59 -7.63
N VAL A 192 51.72 -38.82 -7.41
CA VAL A 192 51.04 -39.64 -8.42
C VAL A 192 49.57 -39.25 -8.47
N LYS A 193 49.09 -38.82 -9.64
CA LYS A 193 47.67 -38.47 -9.84
C LYS A 193 46.80 -39.73 -9.97
N LEU A 194 45.57 -39.65 -9.45
CA LEU A 194 44.52 -40.63 -9.74
C LEU A 194 44.22 -40.68 -11.25
N ASP A 195 43.58 -41.74 -11.74
CA ASP A 195 43.06 -41.76 -13.10
C ASP A 195 41.92 -40.73 -13.27
N GLU A 196 41.64 -40.33 -14.52
CA GLU A 196 40.67 -39.27 -14.80
C GLU A 196 39.26 -39.56 -14.26
N HIS A 197 38.83 -40.82 -14.20
CA HIS A 197 37.51 -41.14 -13.66
C HIS A 197 37.48 -40.95 -12.14
N ASN A 198 38.48 -41.47 -11.43
CA ASN A 198 38.59 -41.30 -9.99
C ASN A 198 38.83 -39.84 -9.59
N GLN A 199 39.53 -39.04 -10.40
CA GLN A 199 39.64 -37.59 -10.18
C GLN A 199 38.28 -36.88 -10.27
N ARG A 200 37.44 -37.23 -11.26
CA ARG A 200 36.09 -36.66 -11.39
C ARG A 200 35.18 -37.07 -10.23
N VAL A 201 35.20 -38.35 -9.86
CA VAL A 201 34.43 -38.86 -8.70
C VAL A 201 34.88 -38.17 -7.40
N GLU A 202 36.18 -37.96 -7.22
CA GLU A 202 36.72 -37.21 -6.09
C GLU A 202 36.21 -35.76 -6.08
N HIS A 203 36.30 -35.08 -7.22
CA HIS A 203 35.84 -33.70 -7.36
C HIS A 203 34.33 -33.55 -7.07
N ASP A 204 33.49 -34.42 -7.64
CA ASP A 204 32.04 -34.41 -7.44
C ASP A 204 31.66 -34.66 -5.97
N LEU A 205 32.40 -35.57 -5.30
CA LEU A 205 32.24 -35.83 -3.87
C LEU A 205 32.64 -34.61 -3.04
N LEU A 206 33.81 -34.03 -3.28
CA LEU A 206 34.30 -32.86 -2.55
C LEU A 206 33.38 -31.65 -2.74
N GLN A 207 32.86 -31.43 -3.94
CA GLN A 207 31.85 -30.41 -4.19
C GLN A 207 30.58 -30.68 -3.35
N THR A 208 30.09 -31.93 -3.33
CA THR A 208 28.92 -32.32 -2.52
C THR A 208 29.16 -32.12 -1.02
N VAL A 209 30.35 -32.46 -0.52
CA VAL A 209 30.75 -32.29 0.89
C VAL A 209 30.84 -30.80 1.24
N TRP A 210 31.47 -29.99 0.38
CA TRP A 210 31.53 -28.53 0.51
C TRP A 210 30.12 -27.93 0.58
N GLU A 211 29.23 -28.34 -0.32
CA GLU A 211 27.85 -27.88 -0.38
C GLU A 211 27.08 -28.20 0.92
N TYR A 212 27.30 -29.37 1.54
CA TYR A 212 26.72 -29.68 2.84
C TYR A 212 27.31 -28.84 3.98
N ILE A 213 28.63 -28.61 3.99
CA ILE A 213 29.31 -27.80 5.01
C ILE A 213 28.86 -26.33 4.92
N ARG A 214 28.75 -25.78 3.71
CA ARG A 214 28.22 -24.42 3.45
C ARG A 214 26.80 -24.22 4.00
N ARG A 215 26.05 -25.30 4.21
CA ARG A 215 24.68 -25.33 4.75
C ARG A 215 24.61 -25.66 6.24
N GLY A 216 25.75 -25.77 6.93
CA GLY A 216 25.80 -26.24 8.31
C GLY A 216 25.40 -27.71 8.49
N GLN A 217 25.24 -28.47 7.39
CA GLN A 217 24.79 -29.88 7.40
C GLN A 217 25.98 -30.83 7.51
N VAL A 218 26.83 -30.62 8.52
CA VAL A 218 28.08 -31.37 8.72
C VAL A 218 27.85 -32.88 8.79
N GLN A 219 26.76 -33.32 9.45
CA GLN A 219 26.44 -34.76 9.51
C GLN A 219 26.18 -35.36 8.13
N LYS A 220 25.44 -34.68 7.25
CA LYS A 220 25.20 -35.18 5.89
C LYS A 220 26.49 -35.20 5.06
N ALA A 221 27.42 -34.29 5.34
CA ALA A 221 28.75 -34.30 4.74
C ALA A 221 29.53 -35.56 5.13
N LYS A 222 29.51 -35.94 6.43
CA LYS A 222 30.10 -37.19 6.93
C LYS A 222 29.44 -38.42 6.28
N ASP A 223 28.11 -38.47 6.25
CA ASP A 223 27.36 -39.57 5.62
C ASP A 223 27.67 -39.70 4.11
N ALA A 224 27.91 -38.58 3.42
CA ALA A 224 28.27 -38.56 2.00
C ALA A 224 29.66 -39.19 1.78
N CYS A 225 30.64 -38.85 2.61
CA CYS A 225 31.97 -39.47 2.60
C CYS A 225 31.89 -40.99 2.83
N GLU A 226 31.11 -41.43 3.82
CA GLU A 226 30.92 -42.86 4.11
C GLU A 226 30.30 -43.61 2.93
N LYS A 227 29.24 -43.05 2.34
CA LYS A 227 28.56 -43.64 1.17
C LYS A 227 29.46 -43.73 -0.07
N ALA A 228 30.41 -42.80 -0.21
CA ALA A 228 31.39 -42.81 -1.28
C ALA A 228 32.58 -43.76 -1.02
N GLY A 229 32.63 -44.42 0.14
CA GLY A 229 33.71 -45.34 0.52
C GLY A 229 34.91 -44.65 1.17
N GLU A 230 34.74 -43.45 1.71
CA GLU A 230 35.80 -42.65 2.34
C GLU A 230 35.48 -42.33 3.82
N PRO A 231 35.30 -43.35 4.67
CA PRO A 231 35.00 -43.14 6.09
C PRO A 231 36.12 -42.38 6.81
N TRP A 232 37.37 -42.49 6.34
CA TRP A 232 38.50 -41.71 6.87
C TRP A 232 38.26 -40.20 6.78
N ARG A 233 37.60 -39.70 5.72
CA ARG A 233 37.29 -38.27 5.57
C ARG A 233 36.17 -37.86 6.49
N ALA A 234 35.17 -38.73 6.69
CA ALA A 234 34.13 -38.51 7.68
C ALA A 234 34.73 -38.33 9.09
N GLU A 235 35.67 -39.20 9.47
CA GLU A 235 36.42 -39.09 10.73
C GLU A 235 37.28 -37.82 10.80
N SER A 236 37.97 -37.45 9.71
CA SER A 236 38.72 -36.19 9.64
C SER A 236 37.83 -34.97 9.87
N ILE A 237 36.61 -34.96 9.33
CA ILE A 237 35.62 -33.89 9.54
C ILE A 237 35.11 -33.90 11.00
N SER A 238 34.91 -35.09 11.60
CA SER A 238 34.47 -35.24 12.99
C SER A 238 35.44 -34.66 14.03
N GLY A 239 36.72 -34.47 13.66
CA GLY A 239 37.69 -33.83 14.56
C GLY A 239 37.34 -32.40 14.99
N GLY A 240 36.37 -31.76 14.32
CA GLY A 240 35.86 -30.44 14.68
C GLY A 240 34.78 -30.42 15.75
N ASP A 241 34.22 -31.58 16.09
CA ASP A 241 33.14 -31.70 17.08
C ASP A 241 33.65 -31.28 18.48
N LEU A 242 32.86 -30.45 19.17
CA LEU A 242 33.19 -29.96 20.51
C LEU A 242 33.23 -31.13 21.50
N TYR A 243 34.26 -31.17 22.34
CA TYR A 243 34.37 -32.18 23.37
C TYR A 243 33.22 -32.04 24.38
N SER A 244 32.47 -33.12 24.58
CA SER A 244 31.38 -33.19 25.54
C SER A 244 31.42 -34.50 26.33
N VAL A 245 31.07 -34.40 27.60
CA VAL A 245 30.87 -35.54 28.50
C VAL A 245 29.46 -35.44 29.02
N SER A 246 28.67 -36.51 28.88
CA SER A 246 27.37 -36.60 29.55
C SER A 246 27.62 -36.55 31.06
N THR A 247 27.45 -35.37 31.66
CA THR A 247 27.52 -35.20 33.10
C THR A 247 26.19 -35.69 33.67
N ALA A 248 26.21 -36.87 34.28
CA ALA A 248 25.08 -37.55 34.92
C ALA A 248 24.59 -36.82 36.19
N PHE A 249 24.34 -35.51 36.12
CA PHE A 249 23.77 -34.75 37.21
C PHE A 249 22.28 -34.48 36.96
N THR A 250 21.48 -35.40 37.51
CA THR A 250 20.11 -35.25 38.02
C THR A 250 18.94 -35.14 37.02
N ASP A 251 18.65 -36.23 36.32
CA ASP A 251 17.27 -36.73 36.19
C ASP A 251 17.29 -38.28 36.23
N PRO A 252 16.77 -38.93 37.29
CA PRO A 252 16.77 -40.41 37.41
C PRO A 252 15.90 -41.11 36.36
N GLN A 253 15.25 -40.37 35.45
CA GLN A 253 14.44 -40.94 34.37
C GLN A 253 15.17 -41.06 33.02
N TYR A 254 16.40 -40.54 32.90
CA TYR A 254 17.19 -40.57 31.65
C TYR A 254 18.67 -40.93 31.91
N ASP A 255 18.93 -42.15 32.38
CA ASP A 255 20.25 -42.78 32.22
C ASP A 255 20.47 -43.07 30.73
N ARG A 256 21.13 -42.15 30.00
CA ARG A 256 21.75 -42.47 28.71
C ARG A 256 23.24 -42.72 28.93
N GLU A 257 23.64 -43.98 28.75
CA GLU A 257 25.03 -44.47 28.71
C GLU A 257 25.80 -43.98 27.45
N GLU A 258 25.65 -42.72 27.05
CA GLU A 258 26.43 -42.17 25.94
C GLU A 258 27.81 -41.75 26.48
N GLY A 259 28.87 -42.41 25.98
CA GLY A 259 30.26 -42.10 26.32
C GLY A 259 30.69 -40.70 25.88
N PRO A 260 31.92 -40.26 26.24
CA PRO A 260 32.43 -38.95 25.83
C PRO A 260 32.51 -38.85 24.30
N ILE A 261 32.09 -37.71 23.77
CA ILE A 261 32.11 -37.39 22.33
C ILE A 261 32.98 -36.17 22.03
N GLY A 262 33.38 -36.01 20.77
CA GLY A 262 34.15 -34.85 20.29
C GLY A 262 35.66 -34.93 20.58
N ASN A 263 36.38 -33.84 20.28
CA ASN A 263 37.84 -33.82 20.24
C ASN A 263 38.46 -32.92 21.33
N LYS A 264 39.17 -33.52 22.29
CA LYS A 264 39.90 -32.79 23.36
C LYS A 264 41.04 -31.91 22.84
N THR A 265 41.62 -32.26 21.69
CA THR A 265 42.75 -31.55 21.08
C THR A 265 42.32 -30.84 19.80
N ARG A 266 41.12 -30.23 19.83
CA ARG A 266 40.53 -29.50 18.70
C ARG A 266 41.47 -28.42 18.12
N GLY A 267 42.26 -27.74 18.95
CA GLY A 267 43.25 -26.78 18.48
C GLY A 267 44.36 -27.39 17.59
N LEU A 268 44.82 -28.61 17.90
CA LEU A 268 45.77 -29.33 17.04
C LEU A 268 45.11 -29.72 15.71
N TRP A 269 43.88 -30.24 15.77
CA TRP A 269 43.10 -30.59 14.58
C TRP A 269 42.87 -29.38 13.67
N LYS A 270 42.50 -28.23 14.22
CA LYS A 270 42.38 -26.97 13.47
C LYS A 270 43.69 -26.58 12.78
N GLY A 271 44.81 -26.72 13.47
CA GLY A 271 46.13 -26.48 12.89
C GLY A 271 46.46 -27.42 11.73
N THR A 272 46.05 -28.69 11.82
CA THR A 272 46.17 -29.66 10.73
C THR A 272 45.26 -29.31 9.54
N CYS A 273 43.99 -28.98 9.80
CA CYS A 273 43.08 -28.50 8.75
C CYS A 273 43.60 -27.23 8.07
N TYR A 274 44.22 -26.33 8.82
CA TYR A 274 44.84 -25.14 8.26
C TYR A 274 46.01 -25.47 7.32
N ALA A 275 46.88 -26.41 7.72
CA ALA A 275 47.96 -26.89 6.86
C ALA A 275 47.41 -27.52 5.56
N LEU A 276 46.38 -28.37 5.66
CA LEU A 276 45.72 -28.99 4.52
C LEU A 276 45.09 -27.94 3.58
N ALA A 277 44.44 -26.92 4.13
CA ALA A 277 43.82 -25.86 3.33
C ALA A 277 44.85 -25.02 2.53
N LYS A 278 46.09 -24.94 2.99
CA LYS A 278 47.20 -24.23 2.31
C LYS A 278 47.92 -25.08 1.26
N GLU A 279 47.67 -26.38 1.20
CA GLU A 279 48.26 -27.25 0.20
C GLU A 279 47.72 -26.91 -1.19
N THR A 280 48.58 -26.40 -2.09
CA THR A 280 48.15 -25.90 -3.40
C THR A 280 47.95 -27.01 -4.43
N ALA A 281 48.47 -28.22 -4.14
CA ALA A 281 48.29 -29.41 -4.96
C ALA A 281 46.90 -30.06 -4.82
N SER A 282 46.18 -29.76 -3.72
CA SER A 282 44.83 -30.28 -3.43
C SER A 282 43.73 -29.60 -4.25
N ASP A 283 42.60 -30.28 -4.39
CA ASP A 283 41.41 -29.74 -5.03
C ASP A 283 40.89 -28.49 -4.29
N GLN A 284 40.34 -27.53 -5.03
CA GLN A 284 39.83 -26.29 -4.45
C GLN A 284 38.72 -26.51 -3.41
N TYR A 285 37.87 -27.51 -3.60
CA TYR A 285 36.79 -27.85 -2.66
C TYR A 285 37.33 -28.53 -1.41
N GLU A 286 38.36 -29.38 -1.52
CA GLU A 286 39.04 -29.95 -0.35
C GLU A 286 39.66 -28.85 0.52
N ARG A 287 40.36 -27.90 -0.11
CA ARG A 287 40.92 -26.74 0.58
C ARG A 287 39.84 -25.87 1.22
N ALA A 288 38.71 -25.70 0.56
CA ALA A 288 37.58 -24.93 1.09
C ALA A 288 36.89 -25.65 2.25
N ILE A 289 36.73 -26.98 2.20
CA ILE A 289 36.19 -27.80 3.30
C ILE A 289 37.01 -27.60 4.57
N TYR A 290 38.31 -27.88 4.51
CA TYR A 290 39.17 -27.75 5.69
C TYR A 290 39.41 -26.29 6.09
N GLY A 291 39.40 -25.36 5.12
CA GLY A 291 39.44 -23.92 5.37
C GLY A 291 38.21 -23.44 6.14
N ALA A 292 37.01 -23.87 5.76
CA ALA A 292 35.79 -23.52 6.49
C ALA A 292 35.76 -24.13 7.90
N LEU A 293 36.20 -25.38 8.05
CA LEU A 293 36.24 -26.07 9.33
C LEU A 293 37.23 -25.44 10.33
N CYS A 294 38.33 -24.86 9.84
CA CYS A 294 39.31 -24.18 10.71
C CYS A 294 39.11 -22.66 10.81
N GLY A 295 38.33 -22.05 9.93
CA GLY A 295 38.09 -20.60 9.87
C GLY A 295 39.06 -19.82 8.97
N ASP A 296 39.73 -20.46 8.01
CA ASP A 296 40.61 -19.80 7.03
C ASP A 296 39.82 -19.28 5.82
N ILE A 297 39.66 -17.96 5.76
CA ILE A 297 38.89 -17.28 4.70
C ILE A 297 39.54 -17.45 3.31
N PRO A 298 40.85 -17.18 3.11
CA PRO A 298 41.47 -17.25 1.78
C PRO A 298 41.33 -18.61 1.06
N SER A 299 41.28 -19.73 1.79
CA SER A 299 41.10 -21.05 1.18
C SER A 299 39.67 -21.34 0.74
N VAL A 300 38.70 -20.62 1.32
CA VAL A 300 37.27 -20.74 1.02
C VAL A 300 36.85 -19.84 -0.14
N LEU A 301 37.41 -18.63 -0.24
CA LEU A 301 37.03 -17.64 -1.26
C LEU A 301 37.00 -18.15 -2.72
N PRO A 302 37.90 -19.04 -3.19
CA PRO A 302 37.90 -19.51 -4.57
C PRO A 302 36.63 -20.25 -5.01
N VAL A 303 35.89 -20.84 -4.05
CA VAL A 303 34.65 -21.58 -4.33
C VAL A 303 33.39 -20.77 -4.00
N CYS A 304 33.55 -19.54 -3.48
CA CYS A 304 32.43 -18.63 -3.24
C CYS A 304 31.99 -17.97 -4.54
N SER A 305 30.68 -17.98 -4.83
CA SER A 305 30.14 -17.50 -6.11
C SER A 305 29.19 -16.31 -5.98
N SER A 306 28.62 -16.12 -4.79
CA SER A 306 27.62 -15.10 -4.47
C SER A 306 28.02 -14.25 -3.27
N TRP A 307 27.33 -13.12 -3.12
CA TRP A 307 27.47 -12.26 -1.95
C TRP A 307 27.23 -13.01 -0.63
N GLU A 308 26.25 -13.91 -0.59
CA GLU A 308 25.91 -14.73 0.58
C GLU A 308 27.05 -15.70 0.93
N ASP A 309 27.71 -16.31 -0.06
CA ASP A 309 28.85 -17.20 0.18
C ASP A 309 30.04 -16.44 0.76
N HIS A 310 30.30 -15.25 0.22
CA HIS A 310 31.35 -14.36 0.72
C HIS A 310 31.05 -13.86 2.14
N ALA A 311 29.79 -13.53 2.45
CA ALA A 311 29.37 -13.18 3.80
C ALA A 311 29.51 -14.38 4.74
N TRP A 312 29.02 -15.56 4.35
CA TRP A 312 29.07 -16.77 5.17
C TRP A 312 30.49 -17.16 5.52
N ALA A 313 31.42 -17.15 4.56
CA ALA A 313 32.82 -17.50 4.82
C ALA A 313 33.45 -16.62 5.91
N ARG A 314 33.16 -15.31 5.89
CA ARG A 314 33.66 -14.34 6.89
C ARG A 314 32.95 -14.49 8.24
N TYR A 315 31.63 -14.69 8.25
CA TYR A 315 30.86 -14.96 9.47
C TYR A 315 31.27 -16.27 10.12
N ASN A 316 31.51 -17.32 9.33
CA ASN A 316 31.99 -18.60 9.81
C ASN A 316 33.36 -18.47 10.48
N ALA A 317 34.31 -17.76 9.86
CA ALA A 317 35.60 -17.48 10.46
C ALA A 317 35.51 -16.62 11.73
N LEU A 318 34.62 -15.61 11.76
CA LEU A 318 34.37 -14.80 12.96
C LEU A 318 33.83 -15.65 14.10
N VAL A 319 32.80 -16.45 13.86
CA VAL A 319 32.21 -17.35 14.87
C VAL A 319 33.23 -18.38 15.35
N GLU A 320 34.01 -18.98 14.44
CA GLU A 320 35.08 -19.92 14.80
C GLU A 320 36.18 -19.28 15.66
N SER A 321 36.51 -18.02 15.42
CA SER A 321 37.44 -17.26 16.26
C SER A 321 36.88 -17.00 17.64
N MET A 322 35.61 -16.60 17.75
CA MET A 322 34.96 -16.37 19.05
C MET A 322 34.86 -17.66 19.88
N VAL A 323 34.59 -18.80 19.23
CA VAL A 323 34.64 -20.13 19.86
C VAL A 323 36.05 -20.39 20.37
N GLU A 324 37.06 -20.17 19.53
CA GLU A 324 38.46 -20.40 19.89
C GLU A 324 38.93 -19.53 21.07
N ASP A 325 38.58 -18.24 21.03
CA ASP A 325 38.89 -17.28 22.08
C ASP A 325 38.26 -17.71 23.41
N ARG A 326 36.99 -18.14 23.38
CA ARG A 326 36.30 -18.67 24.57
C ARG A 326 36.98 -19.92 25.12
N LEU A 327 37.36 -20.88 24.28
CA LEU A 327 38.05 -22.09 24.71
C LEU A 327 39.48 -21.80 25.23
N SER A 328 40.17 -20.83 24.63
CA SER A 328 41.52 -20.43 25.04
C SER A 328 41.58 -19.85 26.45
N GLN A 329 40.52 -19.16 26.90
CA GLN A 329 40.41 -18.64 28.28
C GLN A 329 40.50 -19.75 29.34
N PHE A 330 40.20 -21.00 28.97
CA PHE A 330 40.27 -22.18 29.84
C PHE A 330 41.44 -23.11 29.51
N ASN A 331 42.40 -22.66 28.67
CA ASN A 331 43.52 -23.45 28.15
C ASN A 331 43.08 -24.69 27.33
N ARG A 332 41.90 -24.66 26.71
CA ARG A 332 41.35 -25.75 25.87
C ARG A 332 41.34 -25.44 24.38
N GLY A 333 41.69 -24.19 24.02
CA GLY A 333 41.85 -23.71 22.66
C GLY A 333 43.15 -22.91 22.50
N GLY A 334 43.34 -22.34 21.32
CA GLY A 334 44.51 -21.58 20.91
C GLY A 334 45.50 -22.39 20.07
N PRO A 335 46.49 -21.71 19.46
CA PRO A 335 47.49 -22.36 18.63
C PRO A 335 48.26 -23.42 19.42
N SER A 336 48.33 -24.63 18.86
CA SER A 336 49.23 -25.64 19.40
C SER A 336 50.67 -25.15 19.23
N LYS A 337 51.57 -25.53 20.14
CA LYS A 337 53.02 -25.30 19.96
C LYS A 337 53.56 -25.90 18.65
N ALA A 338 52.83 -26.85 18.06
CA ALA A 338 53.24 -27.57 16.86
C ALA A 338 52.72 -26.96 15.54
N LEU A 339 51.52 -26.37 15.51
CA LEU A 339 50.87 -25.91 14.29
C LEU A 339 50.12 -24.57 14.47
N PRO A 340 50.27 -23.62 13.53
CA PRO A 340 49.51 -22.38 13.56
C PRO A 340 48.03 -22.61 13.24
N ILE A 341 47.17 -21.77 13.79
CA ILE A 341 45.72 -21.72 13.51
C ILE A 341 45.43 -20.40 12.79
N PRO A 342 44.46 -20.34 11.86
CA PRO A 342 44.09 -19.09 11.21
C PRO A 342 43.62 -18.05 12.23
N THR A 343 44.08 -16.81 12.05
CA THR A 343 43.60 -15.65 12.82
C THR A 343 42.74 -14.81 11.90
N THR A 344 41.47 -14.59 12.28
CA THR A 344 40.60 -13.66 11.56
C THR A 344 40.93 -12.23 11.98
N THR A 345 40.92 -11.30 11.01
CA THR A 345 41.06 -9.86 11.28
C THR A 345 39.71 -9.21 11.56
N PHE A 346 38.61 -9.93 11.35
CA PHE A 346 37.26 -9.43 11.54
C PHE A 346 36.87 -9.53 13.01
N THR A 347 36.42 -8.42 13.59
CA THR A 347 35.96 -8.36 15.00
C THR A 347 34.47 -8.05 15.11
N SER A 348 33.88 -7.54 14.03
CA SER A 348 32.48 -7.14 14.00
C SER A 348 31.83 -7.41 12.65
N ALA A 349 30.49 -7.41 12.62
CA ALA A 349 29.70 -7.46 11.40
C ALA A 349 30.04 -6.32 10.42
N LYS A 350 30.40 -5.14 10.95
CA LYS A 350 30.75 -3.98 10.14
C LYS A 350 32.03 -4.23 9.33
N ASP A 351 33.05 -4.78 9.96
CA ASP A 351 34.33 -5.10 9.31
C ASP A 351 34.13 -6.06 8.12
N ILE A 352 33.20 -7.02 8.28
CA ILE A 352 32.84 -7.99 7.23
C ILE A 352 32.26 -7.27 6.01
N PHE A 353 31.26 -6.42 6.20
CA PHE A 353 30.59 -5.74 5.09
C PHE A 353 31.47 -4.65 4.47
N ASP A 354 32.26 -3.93 5.27
CA ASP A 354 33.27 -2.99 4.77
C ASP A 354 34.31 -3.71 3.89
N SER A 355 34.69 -4.94 4.22
CA SER A 355 35.57 -5.76 3.38
C SER A 355 34.91 -6.22 2.08
N ILE A 356 33.60 -6.46 2.08
CA ILE A 356 32.86 -6.86 0.88
C ILE A 356 32.68 -5.65 -0.06
N ASP A 357 32.32 -4.49 0.47
CA ASP A 357 32.10 -3.26 -0.30
C ASP A 357 33.38 -2.71 -0.94
N ASN A 358 34.52 -3.00 -0.32
CA ASN A 358 35.86 -2.62 -0.81
C ASN A 358 36.59 -3.76 -1.54
N SER A 359 35.89 -4.84 -1.91
CA SER A 359 36.50 -5.94 -2.67
C SER A 359 36.95 -5.50 -4.08
N ASP A 360 38.04 -6.12 -4.57
CA ASP A 360 38.52 -5.98 -5.94
C ASP A 360 37.58 -6.67 -6.96
N ASP A 361 36.72 -7.60 -6.51
CA ASP A 361 35.73 -8.23 -7.37
C ASP A 361 34.57 -7.26 -7.66
N GLN A 362 34.52 -6.78 -8.91
CA GLN A 362 33.50 -5.86 -9.37
C GLN A 362 32.09 -6.47 -9.33
N LYS A 363 31.94 -7.80 -9.51
CA LYS A 363 30.64 -8.48 -9.42
C LYS A 363 30.13 -8.38 -7.98
N LEU A 364 30.95 -8.79 -7.01
CA LEU A 364 30.63 -8.74 -5.59
C LEU A 364 30.28 -7.31 -5.13
N LYS A 365 31.02 -6.31 -5.61
CA LYS A 365 30.78 -4.89 -5.32
C LYS A 365 29.50 -4.34 -5.94
N ASN A 366 29.06 -4.90 -7.06
CA ASN A 366 27.79 -4.54 -7.67
C ASN A 366 26.63 -5.22 -6.93
N ASP A 367 26.81 -6.48 -6.54
CA ASP A 367 25.82 -7.25 -5.76
C ASP A 367 25.60 -6.63 -4.37
N SER A 368 26.65 -6.11 -3.72
CA SER A 368 26.52 -5.45 -2.42
C SER A 368 25.69 -4.15 -2.46
N LYS A 369 25.62 -3.50 -3.63
CA LYS A 369 24.80 -2.31 -3.89
C LYS A 369 23.36 -2.62 -4.26
N ASP A 370 22.98 -3.88 -4.37
CA ASP A 370 21.57 -4.24 -4.53
C ASP A 370 20.76 -3.75 -3.31
N MET A 371 19.52 -3.34 -3.56
CA MET A 371 18.68 -2.72 -2.53
C MET A 371 18.39 -3.67 -1.38
N PHE A 372 18.07 -4.94 -1.65
CA PHE A 372 17.79 -5.90 -0.58
C PHE A 372 19.04 -6.26 0.20
N LYS A 373 20.22 -6.31 -0.45
CA LYS A 373 21.49 -6.49 0.27
C LYS A 373 21.81 -5.32 1.18
N THR A 374 21.59 -4.10 0.70
CA THR A 374 21.72 -2.89 1.53
C THR A 374 20.78 -2.93 2.74
N ILE A 375 19.53 -3.36 2.55
CA ILE A 375 18.54 -3.53 3.63
C ILE A 375 19.00 -4.61 4.62
N GLN A 376 19.40 -5.79 4.13
CA GLN A 376 19.88 -6.92 4.95
C GLN A 376 21.10 -6.50 5.79
N THR A 377 22.09 -5.87 5.17
CA THR A 377 23.26 -5.31 5.86
C THR A 377 22.85 -4.29 6.93
N SER A 378 21.92 -3.39 6.61
CA SER A 378 21.44 -2.37 7.58
C SER A 378 20.68 -2.99 8.75
N ILE A 379 19.90 -4.05 8.52
CA ILE A 379 19.21 -4.83 9.56
C ILE A 379 20.25 -5.49 10.48
N ILE A 380 21.25 -6.15 9.91
CA ILE A 380 22.31 -6.84 10.66
C ILE A 380 23.12 -5.85 11.50
N LEU A 381 23.49 -4.71 10.93
CA LEU A 381 24.23 -3.65 11.63
C LEU A 381 23.38 -2.84 12.63
N GLY A 382 22.06 -3.03 12.64
CA GLY A 382 21.13 -2.26 13.47
C GLY A 382 20.96 -0.80 13.05
N GLN A 383 21.32 -0.43 11.81
CA GLN A 383 21.30 0.93 11.26
C GLN A 383 20.03 1.22 10.42
N THR A 384 18.91 0.64 10.85
CA THR A 384 17.64 0.70 10.10
C THR A 384 17.06 2.11 9.97
N ASP A 385 17.33 3.00 10.93
CA ASP A 385 16.89 4.39 10.93
C ASP A 385 17.58 5.21 9.82
N GLN A 386 18.91 5.12 9.73
CA GLN A 386 19.70 5.79 8.70
C GLN A 386 19.35 5.28 7.30
N MET A 387 19.19 3.96 7.16
CA MET A 387 18.76 3.34 5.91
C MET A 387 17.38 3.86 5.47
N LEU A 388 16.41 3.95 6.38
CA LEU A 388 15.08 4.46 6.07
C LEU A 388 15.12 5.92 5.59
N THR A 389 15.93 6.75 6.22
CA THR A 389 16.10 8.15 5.80
C THR A 389 16.74 8.28 4.42
N ILE A 390 17.80 7.50 4.14
CA ILE A 390 18.45 7.50 2.82
C ILE A 390 17.48 7.02 1.74
N MET A 391 16.81 5.88 1.95
CA MET A 391 15.87 5.32 0.98
C MET A 391 14.62 6.20 0.79
N ALA A 392 14.11 6.85 1.84
CA ALA A 392 12.99 7.78 1.71
C ALA A 392 13.40 9.04 0.94
N ARG A 393 14.61 9.57 1.16
CA ARG A 393 15.15 10.69 0.38
C ARG A 393 15.26 10.34 -1.10
N GLU A 394 15.83 9.18 -1.41
CA GLU A 394 15.98 8.69 -2.79
C GLU A 394 14.63 8.39 -3.44
N GLY A 395 13.70 7.76 -2.72
CA GLY A 395 12.34 7.51 -3.19
C GLY A 395 11.58 8.80 -3.51
N ARG A 396 11.70 9.83 -2.67
CA ARG A 396 11.10 11.15 -2.92
C ARG A 396 11.70 11.81 -4.17
N ALA A 397 13.02 11.74 -4.35
CA ALA A 397 13.70 12.27 -5.53
C ALA A 397 13.28 11.52 -6.81
N ALA A 398 13.21 10.20 -6.74
CA ALA A 398 12.81 9.33 -7.84
C ALA A 398 11.34 9.58 -8.25
N ARG A 399 10.43 9.76 -7.27
CA ARG A 399 9.02 10.15 -7.51
C ARG A 399 8.93 11.51 -8.22
N LYS A 400 9.74 12.50 -7.83
CA LYS A 400 9.79 13.81 -8.51
C LYS A 400 10.33 13.71 -9.94
N ALA A 401 11.27 12.80 -10.18
CA ALA A 401 11.82 12.52 -11.51
C ALA A 401 10.89 11.67 -12.41
N GLY A 402 9.70 11.30 -11.94
CA GLY A 402 8.74 10.47 -12.68
C GLY A 402 9.06 8.98 -12.69
N ALA A 403 10.04 8.53 -11.89
CA ALA A 403 10.43 7.14 -11.73
C ALA A 403 10.21 6.69 -10.27
N PRO A 404 8.97 6.44 -9.84
CA PRO A 404 8.69 6.02 -8.47
C PRO A 404 9.34 4.66 -8.14
N LEU A 405 9.47 4.37 -6.84
CA LEU A 405 9.93 3.06 -6.36
C LEU A 405 9.05 1.94 -6.95
N ARG A 406 9.68 0.81 -7.26
CA ARG A 406 8.97 -0.37 -7.77
C ARG A 406 7.88 -0.81 -6.77
N PRO A 407 6.67 -1.19 -7.23
CA PRO A 407 5.56 -1.61 -6.37
C PRO A 407 5.92 -2.66 -5.32
N HIS A 408 6.72 -3.65 -5.72
CA HIS A 408 7.22 -4.72 -4.85
C HIS A 408 8.03 -4.18 -3.66
N MET A 409 9.01 -3.29 -3.94
CA MET A 409 9.84 -2.66 -2.91
C MET A 409 8.98 -1.78 -1.99
N LEU A 410 8.06 -1.01 -2.55
CA LEU A 410 7.20 -0.13 -1.75
C LEU A 410 6.30 -0.92 -0.77
N ARG A 411 5.78 -2.06 -1.22
CA ARG A 411 5.06 -3.01 -0.38
C ARG A 411 5.96 -3.52 0.75
N PHE A 412 7.15 -4.04 0.43
CA PHE A 412 8.10 -4.51 1.44
C PHE A 412 8.39 -3.42 2.49
N MET A 413 8.75 -2.21 2.04
CA MET A 413 9.09 -1.09 2.91
C MET A 413 7.93 -0.68 3.82
N ALA A 414 6.68 -0.66 3.31
CA ALA A 414 5.52 -0.37 4.14
C ALA A 414 5.36 -1.41 5.26
N HIS A 415 5.46 -2.70 4.94
CA HIS A 415 5.35 -3.78 5.94
C HIS A 415 6.53 -3.79 6.92
N PHE A 416 7.74 -3.51 6.43
CA PHE A 416 8.94 -3.41 7.25
C PHE A 416 8.85 -2.24 8.25
N VAL A 417 8.39 -1.07 7.80
CA VAL A 417 8.13 0.08 8.69
C VAL A 417 7.08 -0.27 9.75
N LEU A 418 5.99 -0.96 9.36
CA LEU A 418 4.97 -1.40 10.31
C LEU A 418 5.56 -2.37 11.33
N LEU A 419 6.38 -3.34 10.91
CA LEU A 419 7.08 -4.27 11.81
C LEU A 419 7.96 -3.52 12.81
N LEU A 420 8.80 -2.60 12.35
CA LEU A 420 9.69 -1.82 13.23
C LEU A 420 8.88 -0.98 14.24
N ARG A 421 7.78 -0.36 13.81
CA ARG A 421 6.84 0.35 14.71
C ARG A 421 6.22 -0.59 15.74
N SER A 422 5.83 -1.80 15.31
CA SER A 422 5.24 -2.82 16.18
C SER A 422 6.17 -3.27 17.31
N LYS A 423 7.50 -3.30 17.06
CA LYS A 423 8.53 -3.63 18.06
C LYS A 423 9.09 -2.40 18.79
N LYS A 424 8.49 -1.21 18.63
CA LYS A 424 8.94 0.06 19.22
C LYS A 424 10.39 0.43 18.84
N SER A 425 10.85 -0.01 17.68
CA SER A 425 12.16 0.38 17.14
C SER A 425 12.16 1.85 16.72
N ASN A 426 13.35 2.46 16.65
CA ASN A 426 13.49 3.86 16.22
C ASN A 426 13.21 3.98 14.71
N VAL A 427 12.04 4.49 14.36
CA VAL A 427 11.65 4.77 12.97
C VAL A 427 11.46 6.28 12.82
N PRO A 428 12.23 6.97 11.96
CA PRO A 428 11.99 8.38 11.66
C PRO A 428 10.57 8.58 11.14
N LYS A 429 9.74 9.33 11.88
CA LYS A 429 8.28 9.41 11.66
C LYS A 429 7.94 9.78 10.21
N ALA A 430 8.52 10.87 9.71
CA ALA A 430 8.27 11.39 8.37
C ALA A 430 8.73 10.45 7.24
N ASP A 431 9.80 9.67 7.46
CA ASP A 431 10.31 8.71 6.47
C ASP A 431 9.46 7.43 6.45
N GLY A 432 9.07 6.92 7.63
CA GLY A 432 8.14 5.81 7.73
C GLY A 432 6.76 6.14 7.15
N ASP A 433 6.23 7.33 7.45
CA ASP A 433 4.94 7.78 6.93
C ASP A 433 4.98 7.97 5.41
N TYR A 434 6.13 8.35 4.83
CA TYR A 434 6.30 8.43 3.39
C TYR A 434 6.11 7.08 2.70
N PHE A 435 6.67 5.99 3.24
CA PHE A 435 6.50 4.65 2.64
C PHE A 435 5.06 4.16 2.75
N ILE A 436 4.44 4.31 3.92
CA ILE A 436 3.04 3.89 4.12
C ILE A 436 2.11 4.73 3.22
N LYS A 437 2.25 6.07 3.19
CA LYS A 437 1.44 6.94 2.34
C LYS A 437 1.61 6.61 0.86
N SER A 438 2.86 6.46 0.40
CA SER A 438 3.13 6.14 -1.00
C SER A 438 2.57 4.75 -1.37
N TYR A 439 2.60 3.80 -0.45
CA TYR A 439 1.99 2.49 -0.66
C TYR A 439 0.46 2.58 -0.73
N VAL A 440 -0.18 3.39 0.12
CA VAL A 440 -1.63 3.66 0.01
C VAL A 440 -1.96 4.34 -1.33
N ASP A 441 -1.19 5.34 -1.76
CA ASP A 441 -1.34 6.00 -3.07
C ASP A 441 -1.26 4.96 -4.22
N LEU A 442 -0.36 3.98 -4.13
CA LEU A 442 -0.21 2.88 -5.09
C LEU A 442 -1.41 1.91 -5.07
N LEU A 443 -1.94 1.57 -3.89
CA LEU A 443 -3.13 0.72 -3.77
C LEU A 443 -4.35 1.39 -4.41
N ILE A 444 -4.49 2.71 -4.21
CA ILE A 444 -5.54 3.52 -4.83
C ILE A 444 -5.37 3.53 -6.36
N SER A 445 -4.15 3.71 -6.87
CA SER A 445 -3.91 3.68 -8.33
C SER A 445 -4.21 2.32 -8.96
N LYS A 446 -4.05 1.23 -8.20
CA LYS A 446 -4.41 -0.15 -8.61
C LYS A 446 -5.88 -0.50 -8.36
N GLN A 447 -6.72 0.44 -7.90
CA GLN A 447 -8.14 0.23 -7.58
C GLN A 447 -8.38 -0.82 -6.45
N LEU A 448 -7.41 -1.03 -5.58
CA LEU A 448 -7.49 -1.94 -4.42
C LEU A 448 -8.04 -1.22 -3.20
N TYR A 449 -9.30 -0.81 -3.33
CA TYR A 449 -10.02 0.07 -2.41
C TYR A 449 -10.47 -0.61 -1.11
N ASP A 450 -10.55 -1.92 -1.12
CA ASP A 450 -10.87 -2.77 0.03
C ASP A 450 -9.77 -2.76 1.10
N ILE A 451 -8.50 -2.72 0.66
CA ILE A 451 -7.33 -2.81 1.53
C ILE A 451 -6.64 -1.46 1.79
N ALA A 452 -6.85 -0.44 0.96
CA ALA A 452 -6.21 0.88 1.18
C ALA A 452 -6.52 1.51 2.56
N PRO A 453 -7.77 1.47 3.08
CA PRO A 453 -8.08 2.00 4.41
C PRO A 453 -7.35 1.30 5.56
N LEU A 454 -7.04 0.00 5.43
CA LEU A 454 -6.26 -0.75 6.42
C LEU A 454 -4.90 -0.09 6.64
N TYR A 455 -4.16 0.19 5.55
CA TYR A 455 -2.83 0.79 5.65
C TYR A 455 -2.90 2.28 6.04
N ALA A 456 -3.93 3.00 5.59
CA ALA A 456 -4.16 4.37 6.00
C ALA A 456 -4.33 4.50 7.53
N SER A 457 -4.93 3.51 8.21
CA SER A 457 -5.10 3.53 9.67
C SER A 457 -3.79 3.63 10.48
N PHE A 458 -2.65 3.28 9.87
CA PHE A 458 -1.33 3.39 10.51
C PHE A 458 -0.62 4.74 10.28
N LEU A 459 -1.23 5.66 9.53
CA LEU A 459 -0.73 7.01 9.32
C LEU A 459 -1.19 7.96 10.46
N PRO A 460 -0.51 9.10 10.66
CA PRO A 460 -1.01 10.18 11.52
C PRO A 460 -2.35 10.73 11.03
N HIS A 461 -3.19 11.20 11.95
CA HIS A 461 -4.57 11.67 11.69
C HIS A 461 -4.68 12.63 10.48
N GLN A 462 -3.77 13.61 10.36
CA GLN A 462 -3.79 14.55 9.24
C GLN A 462 -3.58 13.87 7.88
N LEU A 463 -2.65 12.91 7.82
CA LEU A 463 -2.36 12.16 6.60
C LEU A 463 -3.44 11.12 6.30
N GLN A 464 -4.13 10.59 7.32
CA GLN A 464 -5.31 9.74 7.12
C GLN A 464 -6.38 10.50 6.33
N ILE A 465 -6.68 11.74 6.76
CA ILE A 465 -7.68 12.59 6.11
C ILE A 465 -7.24 12.93 4.68
N GLU A 466 -6.01 13.38 4.48
CA GLU A 466 -5.49 13.75 3.16
C GLU A 466 -5.54 12.58 2.18
N THR A 467 -5.01 11.43 2.58
CA THR A 467 -4.93 10.25 1.70
C THR A 467 -6.31 9.67 1.41
N CYS A 468 -7.18 9.55 2.42
CA CYS A 468 -8.55 9.05 2.20
C CYS A 468 -9.40 10.05 1.40
N SER A 469 -9.22 11.35 1.60
CA SER A 469 -9.88 12.38 0.78
C SER A 469 -9.44 12.31 -0.67
N SER A 470 -8.12 12.22 -0.93
CA SER A 470 -7.59 12.06 -2.29
C SER A 470 -8.11 10.78 -2.95
N TYR A 471 -8.24 9.70 -2.18
CA TYR A 471 -8.86 8.45 -2.60
C TYR A 471 -10.32 8.64 -3.04
N LEU A 472 -11.18 9.19 -2.17
CA LEU A 472 -12.60 9.35 -2.46
C LEU A 472 -12.86 10.29 -3.66
N LYS A 473 -11.99 11.27 -3.89
CA LYS A 473 -12.03 12.16 -5.06
C LYS A 473 -11.87 11.43 -6.40
N THR A 474 -11.25 10.25 -6.42
CA THR A 474 -11.06 9.45 -7.65
C THR A 474 -12.24 8.52 -7.97
N ILE A 475 -13.22 8.42 -7.07
CA ILE A 475 -14.31 7.44 -7.18
C ILE A 475 -15.51 8.03 -7.91
N ASP A 476 -15.69 7.60 -9.15
CA ASP A 476 -16.86 7.95 -9.97
C ASP A 476 -18.00 6.93 -9.95
N GLY A 477 -17.86 5.87 -9.16
CA GLY A 477 -18.82 4.77 -9.05
C GLY A 477 -20.21 5.13 -8.53
N SER A 478 -21.09 4.14 -8.56
CA SER A 478 -22.48 4.21 -8.08
C SER A 478 -22.57 4.47 -6.58
N LYS A 479 -23.73 4.94 -6.11
CA LYS A 479 -24.01 5.16 -4.68
C LYS A 479 -23.74 3.91 -3.82
N LYS A 480 -24.01 2.72 -4.37
CA LYS A 480 -23.78 1.43 -3.70
C LYS A 480 -22.29 1.11 -3.55
N GLU A 481 -21.49 1.37 -4.57
CA GLU A 481 -20.02 1.17 -4.52
C GLU A 481 -19.38 2.13 -3.51
N ARG A 482 -19.79 3.40 -3.52
CA ARG A 482 -19.38 4.40 -2.53
C ARG A 482 -19.67 3.94 -1.11
N LEU A 483 -20.87 3.42 -0.84
CA LEU A 483 -21.21 2.85 0.47
C LEU A 483 -20.30 1.69 0.88
N GLY A 484 -19.95 0.80 -0.05
CA GLY A 484 -18.99 -0.27 0.19
C GLY A 484 -17.62 0.28 0.64
N TYR A 485 -17.10 1.27 -0.07
CA TYR A 485 -15.84 1.93 0.27
C TYR A 485 -15.87 2.62 1.64
N LEU A 486 -16.95 3.33 1.97
CA LEU A 486 -17.11 3.95 3.28
C LEU A 486 -17.25 2.91 4.41
N ALA A 487 -17.81 1.73 4.12
CA ALA A 487 -17.85 0.63 5.09
C ALA A 487 -16.43 0.14 5.44
N HIS A 488 -15.50 0.09 4.48
CA HIS A 488 -14.10 -0.24 4.75
C HIS A 488 -13.40 0.83 5.59
N ILE A 489 -13.63 2.12 5.32
CA ILE A 489 -13.09 3.22 6.15
C ILE A 489 -13.58 3.09 7.61
N ARG A 490 -14.88 2.85 7.81
CA ARG A 490 -15.47 2.62 9.14
C ARG A 490 -14.90 1.38 9.83
N LYS A 491 -14.73 0.26 9.10
CA LYS A 491 -14.17 -0.99 9.63
C LYS A 491 -12.81 -0.79 10.30
N HIS A 492 -11.97 0.09 9.74
CA HIS A 492 -10.63 0.36 10.24
C HIS A 492 -10.57 1.55 11.23
N GLY A 493 -11.72 2.09 11.65
CA GLY A 493 -11.79 3.12 12.68
C GLY A 493 -11.28 4.50 12.27
N LEU A 494 -11.26 4.78 10.97
CA LEU A 494 -10.87 6.09 10.44
C LEU A 494 -12.02 7.10 10.65
N ASP A 495 -11.67 8.37 10.90
CA ASP A 495 -12.64 9.45 11.10
C ASP A 495 -13.36 9.79 9.79
N LEU A 496 -14.52 9.17 9.60
CA LEU A 496 -15.34 9.38 8.41
C LEU A 496 -15.78 10.84 8.27
N HIS A 497 -16.08 11.52 9.37
CA HIS A 497 -16.61 12.88 9.34
C HIS A 497 -15.59 13.83 8.71
N SER A 498 -14.38 13.89 9.27
CA SER A 498 -13.32 14.76 8.74
C SER A 498 -12.90 14.39 7.31
N ILE A 499 -12.88 13.09 6.97
CA ILE A 499 -12.56 12.62 5.62
C ILE A 499 -13.58 13.12 4.61
N LEU A 500 -14.88 12.97 4.88
CA LEU A 500 -15.95 13.39 3.96
C LEU A 500 -15.95 14.91 3.77
N THR A 501 -15.79 15.68 4.86
CA THR A 501 -15.69 17.15 4.79
C THR A 501 -14.53 17.58 3.90
N ALA A 502 -13.32 17.06 4.13
CA ALA A 502 -12.14 17.37 3.31
C ALA A 502 -12.27 16.91 1.85
N THR A 503 -13.06 15.85 1.59
CA THR A 503 -13.36 15.37 0.24
C THR A 503 -14.22 16.38 -0.50
N VAL A 504 -15.31 16.82 0.13
CA VAL A 504 -16.25 17.78 -0.43
C VAL A 504 -15.60 19.14 -0.63
N ASP A 505 -14.85 19.64 0.36
CA ASP A 505 -14.10 20.90 0.24
C ASP A 505 -13.19 20.91 -0.99
N GLY A 506 -12.36 19.87 -1.14
CA GLY A 506 -11.43 19.81 -2.26
C GLY A 506 -12.09 19.53 -3.62
N LEU A 507 -13.28 18.92 -3.66
CA LEU A 507 -14.05 18.80 -4.91
C LEU A 507 -14.67 20.16 -5.27
N LEU A 508 -15.31 20.84 -4.33
CA LEU A 508 -15.91 22.15 -4.57
C LEU A 508 -14.87 23.19 -4.98
N GLU A 509 -13.70 23.22 -4.35
CA GLU A 509 -12.60 24.12 -4.70
C GLU A 509 -12.06 23.85 -6.12
N LYS A 510 -11.89 22.56 -6.48
CA LYS A 510 -11.49 22.14 -7.83
C LYS A 510 -12.46 22.62 -8.91
N TYR A 511 -13.76 22.62 -8.62
CA TYR A 511 -14.77 23.09 -9.57
C TYR A 511 -15.07 24.60 -9.44
N ALA A 512 -14.63 25.28 -8.38
CA ALA A 512 -14.81 26.72 -8.23
C ALA A 512 -13.79 27.50 -9.06
N SER A 513 -12.52 27.07 -9.07
CA SER A 513 -11.43 27.71 -9.82
C SER A 513 -11.56 27.62 -11.35
N ALA A 514 -12.47 26.78 -11.86
CA ALA A 514 -12.76 26.65 -13.27
C ALA A 514 -13.85 27.63 -13.78
N SER A 515 -14.44 28.45 -12.91
CA SER A 515 -15.68 29.20 -13.17
C SER A 515 -15.52 30.73 -13.35
N GLU A 516 -14.29 31.26 -13.43
CA GLU A 516 -14.04 32.72 -13.56
C GLU A 516 -14.20 33.23 -15.01
N GLU A 517 -15.33 32.92 -15.67
CA GLU A 517 -15.75 33.65 -16.88
C GLU A 517 -17.00 34.49 -16.58
N ASP A 518 -16.85 35.81 -16.77
CA ASP A 518 -17.81 36.87 -16.48
C ASP A 518 -19.22 36.58 -17.03
N THR A 519 -20.22 36.56 -16.15
CA THR A 519 -21.63 36.46 -16.53
C THR A 519 -22.28 37.85 -16.48
N GLU A 520 -22.02 38.66 -17.52
CA GLU A 520 -22.64 39.99 -17.67
C GLU A 520 -24.04 39.96 -18.32
N THR A 521 -24.63 38.79 -18.60
CA THR A 521 -26.06 38.69 -18.96
C THR A 521 -26.73 37.45 -18.34
N CYS A 522 -27.54 37.66 -17.31
CA CYS A 522 -28.30 36.62 -16.60
C CYS A 522 -29.59 36.28 -17.36
N ILE A 523 -29.49 35.46 -18.41
CA ILE A 523 -30.69 34.80 -18.98
C ILE A 523 -31.05 33.63 -18.08
N ILE A 524 -32.23 33.73 -17.48
CA ILE A 524 -32.77 32.73 -16.56
C ILE A 524 -33.15 31.46 -17.36
N GLN A 525 -32.44 30.37 -17.11
CA GLN A 525 -32.61 29.10 -17.85
C GLN A 525 -33.90 28.38 -17.45
N CYS A 526 -34.41 27.51 -18.33
CA CYS A 526 -35.53 26.64 -18.01
C CYS A 526 -35.11 25.53 -17.03
N ILE A 527 -36.03 25.09 -16.18
CA ILE A 527 -35.81 23.98 -15.22
C ILE A 527 -35.48 22.68 -15.96
N SER A 528 -36.08 22.47 -17.12
CA SER A 528 -35.87 21.28 -17.97
C SER A 528 -34.55 21.31 -18.76
N ALA A 529 -33.78 22.41 -18.72
CA ALA A 529 -32.51 22.49 -19.44
C ALA A 529 -31.46 21.52 -18.85
N PRO A 530 -30.60 20.90 -19.66
CA PRO A 530 -29.56 20.01 -19.15
C PRO A 530 -28.54 20.78 -18.30
N THR A 531 -28.11 20.18 -17.19
CA THR A 531 -27.01 20.71 -16.38
C THR A 531 -25.67 20.51 -17.08
N THR A 532 -24.75 21.44 -16.91
CA THR A 532 -23.36 21.29 -17.36
C THR A 532 -22.65 20.18 -16.58
N ALA A 533 -21.56 19.64 -17.14
CA ALA A 533 -20.77 18.60 -16.49
C ALA A 533 -20.16 19.07 -15.15
N GLN A 534 -19.83 20.36 -15.03
CA GLN A 534 -19.28 20.96 -13.82
C GLN A 534 -20.35 21.08 -12.71
N GLU A 535 -21.55 21.56 -13.06
CA GLU A 535 -22.70 21.61 -12.13
C GLU A 535 -23.06 20.20 -11.63
N ALA A 536 -23.17 19.24 -12.53
CA ALA A 536 -23.44 17.85 -12.18
C ALA A 536 -22.38 17.27 -11.24
N ALA A 537 -21.09 17.60 -11.44
CA ALA A 537 -20.02 17.16 -10.56
C ALA A 537 -20.04 17.84 -9.18
N GLN A 538 -20.39 19.13 -9.11
CA GLN A 538 -20.58 19.84 -7.84
C GLN A 538 -21.73 19.23 -7.03
N ILE A 539 -22.87 18.95 -7.68
CA ILE A 539 -24.03 18.28 -7.07
C ILE A 539 -23.63 16.89 -6.55
N LYS A 540 -22.97 16.08 -7.39
CA LYS A 540 -22.47 14.75 -7.03
C LYS A 540 -21.46 14.78 -5.88
N SER A 541 -20.77 15.90 -5.66
CA SER A 541 -19.82 16.04 -4.55
C SER A 541 -20.53 16.20 -3.20
N LEU A 542 -21.67 16.91 -3.15
CA LEU A 542 -22.45 17.08 -1.93
C LEU A 542 -23.13 15.78 -1.46
N GLU A 543 -23.36 14.82 -2.36
CA GLU A 543 -23.85 13.49 -2.01
C GLU A 543 -22.99 12.78 -0.96
N TRP A 544 -21.68 13.07 -0.90
CA TRP A 544 -20.77 12.48 0.09
C TRP A 544 -21.20 12.77 1.53
N LEU A 545 -21.75 13.95 1.80
CA LEU A 545 -22.23 14.34 3.14
C LEU A 545 -23.54 13.64 3.53
N THR A 546 -24.27 13.08 2.56
CA THR A 546 -25.54 12.38 2.83
C THR A 546 -25.34 10.98 3.44
N PHE A 547 -24.10 10.46 3.43
CA PHE A 547 -23.77 9.14 3.96
C PHE A 547 -23.55 9.10 5.48
N ASP A 548 -23.45 10.27 6.12
CA ASP A 548 -23.31 10.41 7.57
C ASP A 548 -24.40 11.34 8.13
N HIS A 549 -25.28 10.79 8.97
CA HIS A 549 -26.36 11.56 9.60
C HIS A 549 -25.84 12.72 10.45
N ALA A 550 -24.64 12.61 11.03
CA ALA A 550 -24.04 13.71 11.78
C ALA A 550 -23.74 14.94 10.89
N GLN A 551 -23.62 14.76 9.58
CA GLN A 551 -23.29 15.80 8.60
C GLN A 551 -24.50 16.43 7.91
N TYR A 552 -25.73 16.06 8.26
CA TYR A 552 -26.92 16.55 7.55
C TYR A 552 -27.08 18.07 7.64
N LEU A 553 -26.72 18.68 8.79
CA LEU A 553 -26.71 20.13 8.93
C LEU A 553 -25.72 20.80 7.96
N GLU A 554 -24.51 20.26 7.87
CA GLU A 554 -23.45 20.77 6.97
C GLU A 554 -23.82 20.58 5.50
N CYS A 555 -24.43 19.44 5.18
CA CYS A 555 -24.97 19.14 3.85
C CYS A 555 -26.02 20.18 3.45
N LEU A 556 -26.98 20.49 4.33
CA LEU A 556 -28.02 21.48 4.09
C LEU A 556 -27.46 22.90 3.93
N LEU A 557 -26.51 23.29 4.79
CA LEU A 557 -25.82 24.59 4.72
C LEU A 557 -25.14 24.79 3.35
N ARG A 558 -24.34 23.81 2.94
CA ARG A 558 -23.61 23.86 1.65
C ARG A 558 -24.54 23.79 0.45
N SER A 559 -25.59 22.98 0.55
CA SER A 559 -26.60 22.88 -0.50
C SER A 559 -27.33 24.20 -0.69
N ASN A 560 -27.80 24.84 0.38
CA ASN A 560 -28.46 26.15 0.29
C ASN A 560 -27.50 27.21 -0.27
N SER A 561 -26.24 27.23 0.18
CA SER A 561 -25.23 28.15 -0.39
C SER A 561 -25.03 27.94 -1.90
N LEU A 562 -24.96 26.70 -2.37
CA LEU A 562 -24.78 26.39 -3.78
C LEU A 562 -26.04 26.70 -4.61
N ILE A 563 -27.24 26.45 -4.06
CA ILE A 563 -28.51 26.87 -4.66
C ILE A 563 -28.55 28.40 -4.82
N ARG A 564 -28.15 29.16 -3.79
CA ARG A 564 -28.07 30.64 -3.89
C ARG A 564 -27.18 31.08 -5.04
N LYS A 565 -26.02 30.45 -5.21
CA LYS A 565 -25.08 30.74 -6.32
C LYS A 565 -25.69 30.44 -7.68
N TYR A 566 -26.30 29.27 -7.86
CA TYR A 566 -26.94 28.90 -9.13
C TYR A 566 -28.12 29.81 -9.47
N LEU A 567 -28.97 30.12 -8.50
CA LEU A 567 -30.09 31.04 -8.70
C LEU A 567 -29.61 32.47 -9.04
N ALA A 568 -28.56 32.96 -8.37
CA ALA A 568 -27.99 34.27 -8.69
C ALA A 568 -27.36 34.35 -10.08
N ALA A 569 -26.93 33.20 -10.64
CA ALA A 569 -26.41 33.06 -12.01
C ALA A 569 -27.50 32.71 -13.05
N GLY A 570 -28.78 32.64 -12.66
CA GLY A 570 -29.89 32.28 -13.55
C GLY A 570 -29.95 30.79 -13.93
N ARG A 571 -29.16 29.92 -13.28
CA ARG A 571 -29.08 28.47 -13.53
C ARG A 571 -30.13 27.69 -12.73
N LEU A 572 -31.41 27.88 -13.06
CA LEU A 572 -32.53 27.19 -12.38
C LEU A 572 -32.48 25.66 -12.50
N ASN A 573 -32.07 25.14 -13.65
CA ASN A 573 -31.87 23.71 -13.87
C ASN A 573 -30.90 23.09 -12.86
N ALA A 574 -29.73 23.71 -12.65
CA ALA A 574 -28.74 23.22 -11.68
C ALA A 574 -29.24 23.32 -10.23
N ALA A 575 -29.91 24.42 -9.89
CA ALA A 575 -30.54 24.60 -8.58
C ALA A 575 -31.62 23.55 -8.30
N HIS A 576 -32.47 23.26 -9.28
CA HIS A 576 -33.53 22.24 -9.18
C HIS A 576 -32.96 20.82 -9.14
N ALA A 577 -31.93 20.52 -9.94
CA ALA A 577 -31.23 19.24 -9.91
C ALA A 577 -30.59 18.99 -8.53
N LEU A 578 -29.97 20.01 -7.92
CA LEU A 578 -29.43 19.91 -6.56
C LEU A 578 -30.54 19.65 -5.53
N TYR A 579 -31.63 20.44 -5.58
CA TYR A 579 -32.76 20.29 -4.67
C TYR A 579 -33.37 18.89 -4.72
N THR A 580 -33.56 18.35 -5.93
CA THR A 580 -34.13 17.01 -6.13
C THR A 580 -33.16 15.87 -5.78
N SER A 581 -31.84 16.11 -5.81
CA SER A 581 -30.84 15.10 -5.45
C SER A 581 -30.74 14.84 -3.94
N LEU A 582 -31.21 15.78 -3.11
CA LEU A 582 -31.11 15.71 -1.66
C LEU A 582 -32.17 14.76 -1.09
N PRO A 583 -31.80 13.82 -0.20
CA PRO A 583 -32.76 13.03 0.54
C PRO A 583 -33.66 13.92 1.42
N LEU A 584 -34.95 13.58 1.51
CA LEU A 584 -35.93 14.29 2.34
C LEU A 584 -35.46 14.40 3.81
N ASP A 585 -34.82 13.36 4.32
CA ASP A 585 -34.27 13.30 5.67
C ASP A 585 -33.27 14.42 5.97
N VAL A 586 -32.51 14.91 4.97
CA VAL A 586 -31.55 16.01 5.16
C VAL A 586 -32.27 17.33 5.42
N ALA A 587 -33.44 17.53 4.79
CA ALA A 587 -34.26 18.73 4.96
C ALA A 587 -35.18 18.65 6.20
N GLU A 588 -35.50 17.44 6.67
CA GLU A 588 -36.45 17.23 7.76
C GLU A 588 -35.79 16.92 9.11
N VAL A 589 -34.75 16.08 9.11
CA VAL A 589 -34.14 15.46 10.29
C VAL A 589 -32.70 15.95 10.42
N GLY A 590 -32.51 17.05 11.15
CA GLY A 590 -31.15 17.49 11.52
C GLY A 590 -30.44 16.49 12.43
N PRO A 591 -29.12 16.62 12.61
CA PRO A 591 -28.40 15.84 13.61
C PRO A 591 -29.01 16.13 14.99
N MET A 592 -29.46 15.07 15.69
CA MET A 592 -30.14 15.17 16.99
C MET A 592 -31.38 16.10 17.04
N GLY A 593 -32.10 16.27 15.91
CA GLY A 593 -33.48 16.77 15.91
C GLY A 593 -33.69 18.29 15.87
N ALA A 594 -32.65 19.12 15.75
CA ALA A 594 -32.83 20.58 15.65
C ALA A 594 -32.00 21.21 14.52
N LEU A 595 -32.61 21.36 13.33
CA LEU A 595 -32.10 22.27 12.29
C LEU A 595 -32.48 23.71 12.64
N PRO A 596 -31.60 24.70 12.40
CA PRO A 596 -32.00 26.11 12.47
C PRO A 596 -33.20 26.37 11.56
N ALA A 597 -34.29 26.90 12.14
CA ALA A 597 -35.56 27.09 11.44
C ALA A 597 -35.40 27.92 10.15
N SER A 598 -34.48 28.88 10.13
CA SER A 598 -34.22 29.73 8.97
C SER A 598 -33.59 28.98 7.78
N LEU A 599 -32.75 27.96 8.03
CA LEU A 599 -32.13 27.15 6.97
C LEU A 599 -33.12 26.15 6.37
N LYS A 600 -33.93 25.53 7.23
CA LYS A 600 -35.02 24.65 6.78
C LYS A 600 -36.03 25.43 5.95
N ARG A 601 -36.43 26.61 6.43
CA ARG A 601 -37.36 27.50 5.72
C ARG A 601 -36.80 28.02 4.40
N GLU A 602 -35.51 28.35 4.35
CA GLU A 602 -34.84 28.72 3.11
C GLU A 602 -34.91 27.58 2.08
N HIS A 603 -34.65 26.35 2.51
CA HIS A 603 -34.73 25.18 1.64
C HIS A 603 -36.16 24.92 1.13
N THR A 604 -37.18 25.07 1.99
CA THR A 604 -38.58 24.93 1.56
C THR A 604 -38.98 25.99 0.54
N TYR A 605 -38.53 27.24 0.74
CA TYR A 605 -38.79 28.33 -0.20
C TYR A 605 -38.20 28.10 -1.59
N TYR A 606 -37.08 27.37 -1.72
CA TYR A 606 -36.60 26.96 -3.04
C TYR A 606 -37.56 25.97 -3.71
N GLY A 607 -38.11 25.02 -2.94
CA GLY A 607 -39.15 24.11 -3.42
C GLY A 607 -40.36 24.85 -3.98
N ASP A 608 -40.84 25.88 -3.26
CA ASP A 608 -41.98 26.71 -3.70
C ASP A 608 -41.68 27.44 -5.02
N LEU A 609 -40.47 27.98 -5.17
CA LEU A 609 -40.02 28.61 -6.42
C LEU A 609 -40.01 27.60 -7.58
N PHE A 610 -39.44 26.41 -7.36
CA PHE A 610 -39.38 25.39 -8.41
C PHE A 610 -40.76 24.86 -8.79
N ALA A 611 -41.68 24.72 -7.82
CA ALA A 611 -43.06 24.33 -8.07
C ALA A 611 -43.76 25.37 -8.96
N ALA A 612 -43.67 26.65 -8.60
CA ALA A 612 -44.24 27.75 -9.36
C ALA A 612 -43.68 27.80 -10.80
N ARG A 613 -42.36 27.64 -10.95
CA ARG A 613 -41.70 27.68 -12.26
C ARG A 613 -42.03 26.47 -13.14
N ARG A 614 -42.18 25.28 -12.56
CA ARG A 614 -42.60 24.07 -13.30
C ARG A 614 -44.01 24.22 -13.89
N VAL A 615 -44.93 24.80 -13.12
CA VAL A 615 -46.30 25.04 -13.59
C VAL A 615 -46.30 26.15 -14.67
N LEU A 616 -45.48 27.18 -14.52
CA LEU A 616 -45.29 28.22 -15.54
C LEU A 616 -44.72 27.67 -16.86
N GLU A 617 -43.71 26.78 -16.81
CA GLU A 617 -43.15 26.15 -18.01
C GLU A 617 -44.18 25.28 -18.73
N LYS A 618 -45.00 24.54 -17.96
CA LYS A 618 -46.14 23.80 -18.53
C LYS A 618 -47.12 24.74 -19.23
N PHE A 619 -47.43 25.89 -18.63
CA PHE A 619 -48.27 26.91 -19.27
C PHE A 619 -47.66 27.45 -20.55
N ARG A 620 -46.37 27.82 -20.56
CA ARG A 620 -45.69 28.33 -21.78
C ARG A 620 -45.68 27.30 -22.91
N SER A 621 -45.38 26.05 -22.60
CA SER A 621 -45.45 24.95 -23.58
C SER A 621 -46.85 24.78 -24.17
N GLU A 622 -47.89 24.93 -23.35
CA GLU A 622 -49.28 24.83 -23.81
C GLU A 622 -49.64 26.03 -24.70
N VAL A 623 -49.20 27.24 -24.37
CA VAL A 623 -49.39 28.44 -25.19
C VAL A 623 -48.69 28.31 -26.55
N GLU A 624 -47.46 27.78 -26.59
CA GLU A 624 -46.74 27.52 -27.84
C GLU A 624 -47.43 26.46 -28.71
N SER A 625 -48.12 25.49 -28.09
CA SER A 625 -48.87 24.44 -28.78
C SER A 625 -50.23 24.89 -29.33
N LYS A 626 -50.55 26.20 -29.26
CA LYS A 626 -51.83 26.77 -29.74
C LYS A 626 -52.11 26.34 -31.20
N PRO A 627 -53.20 25.60 -31.45
CA PRO A 627 -53.57 25.19 -32.81
C PRO A 627 -53.86 26.39 -33.71
N SER A 628 -53.48 26.28 -34.98
CA SER A 628 -53.76 27.29 -36.01
C SER A 628 -55.25 27.28 -36.39
N GLU A 629 -55.75 28.37 -37.00
CA GLU A 629 -57.14 28.46 -37.47
C GLU A 629 -57.51 27.39 -38.53
N VAL A 630 -56.50 26.77 -39.14
CA VAL A 630 -56.63 25.70 -40.15
C VAL A 630 -56.84 24.32 -39.50
N ASP A 631 -56.57 24.17 -38.21
CA ASP A 631 -56.67 22.90 -37.49
C ASP A 631 -58.12 22.51 -37.17
N LEU A 632 -58.35 21.22 -36.92
CA LEU A 632 -59.67 20.68 -36.58
C LEU A 632 -60.27 21.40 -35.37
N ARG A 633 -61.56 21.82 -35.46
CA ARG A 633 -62.30 22.47 -34.35
C ARG A 633 -62.19 21.72 -33.01
N VAL A 634 -62.05 20.40 -33.06
CA VAL A 634 -61.89 19.52 -31.89
C VAL A 634 -60.56 19.78 -31.18
N ALA A 635 -59.46 20.00 -31.92
CA ALA A 635 -58.15 20.31 -31.35
C ALA A 635 -58.15 21.68 -30.66
N VAL A 636 -58.74 22.70 -31.30
CA VAL A 636 -58.91 24.05 -30.72
C VAL A 636 -59.78 24.00 -29.46
N TRP A 637 -60.87 23.21 -29.46
CA TRP A 637 -61.72 23.06 -28.29
C TRP A 637 -60.99 22.36 -27.14
N LYS A 638 -60.26 21.27 -27.43
CA LYS A 638 -59.49 20.53 -26.44
C LYS A 638 -58.42 21.42 -25.77
N TRP A 639 -57.63 22.13 -26.57
CA TRP A 639 -56.64 23.10 -26.08
C TRP A 639 -57.29 24.17 -25.17
N LYS A 640 -58.45 24.72 -25.56
CA LYS A 640 -59.19 25.68 -24.72
C LYS A 640 -59.66 25.09 -23.39
N VAL A 641 -60.04 23.81 -23.35
CA VAL A 641 -60.43 23.14 -22.11
C VAL A 641 -59.21 22.94 -21.20
N GLU A 642 -58.10 22.44 -21.74
CA GLU A 642 -56.84 22.24 -21.00
C GLU A 642 -56.29 23.56 -20.46
N MET A 643 -56.34 24.63 -21.25
CA MET A 643 -55.98 25.99 -20.81
C MET A 643 -56.88 26.54 -19.70
N LYS A 644 -58.18 26.24 -19.71
CA LYS A 644 -59.10 26.67 -18.64
C LYS A 644 -58.82 26.02 -17.29
N GLU A 645 -58.26 24.81 -17.29
CA GLU A 645 -57.83 24.15 -16.06
C GLU A 645 -56.42 24.57 -15.63
N LEU A 646 -55.49 24.67 -16.58
CA LEU A 646 -54.09 24.96 -16.31
C LEU A 646 -53.87 26.39 -15.82
N VAL A 647 -54.48 27.39 -16.46
CA VAL A 647 -54.21 28.81 -16.17
C VAL A 647 -54.57 29.20 -14.73
N PRO A 648 -55.75 28.86 -14.17
CA PRO A 648 -56.06 29.17 -12.78
C PRO A 648 -55.08 28.50 -11.81
N ALA A 649 -54.68 27.24 -12.07
CA ALA A 649 -53.70 26.56 -11.25
C ALA A 649 -52.34 27.27 -11.28
N THR A 650 -51.86 27.69 -12.46
CA THR A 650 -50.63 28.48 -12.62
C THR A 650 -50.70 29.81 -11.88
N ALA A 651 -51.81 30.54 -12.04
CA ALA A 651 -52.01 31.84 -11.39
C ALA A 651 -52.04 31.72 -9.86
N ILE A 652 -52.73 30.71 -9.32
CA ILE A 652 -52.79 30.45 -7.87
C ILE A 652 -51.40 30.19 -7.29
N GLU A 653 -50.59 29.35 -7.93
CA GLU A 653 -49.23 29.03 -7.46
C GLU A 653 -48.31 30.27 -7.48
N LEU A 654 -48.35 31.07 -8.57
CA LEU A 654 -47.57 32.30 -8.67
C LEU A 654 -48.03 33.36 -7.66
N GLU A 655 -49.35 33.53 -7.48
CA GLU A 655 -49.89 34.44 -6.47
C GLU A 655 -49.57 33.99 -5.05
N SER A 656 -49.65 32.69 -4.78
CA SER A 656 -49.28 32.11 -3.48
C SER A 656 -47.82 32.45 -3.15
N LEU A 657 -46.91 32.24 -4.10
CA LEU A 657 -45.50 32.59 -3.94
C LEU A 657 -45.30 34.09 -3.69
N LEU A 658 -45.97 34.96 -4.48
CA LEU A 658 -45.86 36.41 -4.32
C LEU A 658 -46.43 36.90 -2.98
N ARG A 659 -47.54 36.32 -2.49
CA ARG A 659 -48.17 36.67 -1.21
C ARG A 659 -47.42 36.08 0.00
N SER A 660 -46.56 35.10 -0.21
CA SER A 660 -45.74 34.51 0.85
C SER A 660 -44.59 35.40 1.31
N LYS A 661 -44.00 35.07 2.47
CA LYS A 661 -42.79 35.71 3.01
C LYS A 661 -41.49 35.21 2.34
N TRP A 662 -41.53 34.90 1.04
CA TRP A 662 -40.48 34.14 0.33
C TRP A 662 -39.06 34.67 0.59
N LEU A 663 -38.21 33.86 1.24
CA LEU A 663 -36.85 34.21 1.71
C LEU A 663 -36.73 35.40 2.69
N PHE A 664 -37.80 36.13 3.02
CA PHE A 664 -37.73 37.32 3.88
C PHE A 664 -37.33 36.94 5.31
N ASP A 665 -38.06 36.00 5.92
CA ASP A 665 -37.82 35.55 7.30
C ASP A 665 -36.49 34.79 7.49
N CYS A 666 -35.81 34.47 6.38
CA CYS A 666 -34.50 33.83 6.39
C CYS A 666 -33.37 34.86 6.55
N ILE A 667 -33.65 36.15 6.37
CA ILE A 667 -32.70 37.25 6.51
C ILE A 667 -32.55 37.57 8.01
N LEU A 668 -31.54 36.98 8.63
CA LEU A 668 -31.23 37.18 10.05
C LEU A 668 -30.10 38.21 10.23
N PRO A 669 -30.09 38.97 11.35
CA PRO A 669 -28.97 39.84 11.70
C PRO A 669 -27.72 39.01 12.02
N GLY A 670 -26.56 39.42 11.51
CA GLY A 670 -25.25 38.83 11.80
C GLY A 670 -24.47 38.33 10.59
N ASP A 671 -25.14 37.79 9.57
CA ASP A 671 -24.50 37.31 8.32
C ASP A 671 -24.86 38.24 7.15
N ASN A 672 -24.06 39.29 6.98
CA ASN A 672 -24.30 40.30 5.95
C ASN A 672 -24.18 39.75 4.53
N VAL A 673 -23.34 38.72 4.32
CA VAL A 673 -23.13 38.11 3.00
C VAL A 673 -24.38 37.33 2.62
N ARG A 674 -24.83 36.39 3.47
CA ARG A 674 -26.07 35.64 3.22
C ARG A 674 -27.28 36.56 3.10
N ALA A 675 -27.38 37.59 3.94
CA ALA A 675 -28.46 38.57 3.86
C ALA A 675 -28.47 39.33 2.53
N HIS A 676 -27.29 39.67 2.00
CA HIS A 676 -27.18 40.31 0.68
C HIS A 676 -27.58 39.35 -0.45
N GLU A 677 -27.08 38.10 -0.42
CA GLU A 677 -27.45 37.07 -1.40
C GLU A 677 -28.97 36.85 -1.45
N LEU A 678 -29.62 36.68 -0.29
CA LEU A 678 -31.06 36.45 -0.20
C LEU A 678 -31.88 37.65 -0.72
N ARG A 679 -31.47 38.89 -0.42
CA ARG A 679 -32.12 40.10 -0.96
C ARG A 679 -31.99 40.17 -2.48
N LYS A 680 -30.80 39.87 -3.02
CA LYS A 680 -30.59 39.84 -4.48
C LYS A 680 -31.48 38.80 -5.16
N LEU A 681 -31.62 37.61 -4.57
CA LEU A 681 -32.53 36.58 -5.10
C LEU A 681 -33.99 37.02 -5.07
N ARG A 682 -34.43 37.68 -3.99
CA ARG A 682 -35.77 38.30 -3.92
C ARG A 682 -36.01 39.30 -5.05
N GLN A 683 -35.08 40.22 -5.25
CA GLN A 683 -35.18 41.22 -6.32
C GLN A 683 -35.29 40.58 -7.71
N ILE A 684 -34.47 39.56 -8.00
CA ILE A 684 -34.48 38.85 -9.28
C ILE A 684 -35.81 38.11 -9.49
N TYR A 685 -36.14 37.18 -8.58
CA TYR A 685 -37.21 36.22 -8.81
C TYR A 685 -38.60 36.77 -8.48
N LEU A 686 -38.78 37.65 -7.48
CA LEU A 686 -40.10 38.26 -7.25
C LEU A 686 -40.49 39.19 -8.40
N SER A 687 -39.53 39.93 -8.95
CA SER A 687 -39.77 40.75 -10.15
C SER A 687 -40.12 39.89 -11.36
N GLU A 688 -39.39 38.79 -11.57
CA GLU A 688 -39.65 37.87 -12.67
C GLU A 688 -41.02 37.18 -12.53
N ILE A 689 -41.35 36.64 -11.36
CA ILE A 689 -42.63 35.98 -11.09
C ILE A 689 -43.81 36.95 -11.24
N THR A 690 -43.64 38.22 -10.84
CA THR A 690 -44.66 39.26 -11.05
C THR A 690 -44.95 39.48 -12.54
N LEU A 691 -43.90 39.56 -13.37
CA LEU A 691 -44.05 39.73 -14.81
C LEU A 691 -44.57 38.46 -15.49
N ASN A 692 -44.18 37.29 -15.02
CA ASN A 692 -44.72 36.01 -15.47
C ASN A 692 -46.21 35.87 -15.12
N LEU A 693 -46.66 36.35 -13.96
CA LEU A 693 -48.08 36.38 -13.59
C LEU A 693 -48.87 37.31 -14.53
N TYR A 694 -48.31 38.49 -14.86
CA TYR A 694 -48.88 39.37 -15.87
C TYR A 694 -49.00 38.66 -17.22
N GLU A 695 -47.93 37.98 -17.66
CA GLU A 695 -47.93 37.22 -18.91
C GLU A 695 -49.05 36.16 -18.93
N VAL A 696 -49.19 35.39 -17.84
CA VAL A 696 -50.24 34.38 -17.70
C VAL A 696 -51.63 34.99 -17.84
N TYR A 697 -51.91 36.10 -17.15
CA TYR A 697 -53.20 36.78 -17.25
C TYR A 697 -53.45 37.38 -18.64
N PHE A 698 -52.45 38.04 -19.21
CA PHE A 698 -52.59 38.69 -20.50
C PHE A 698 -52.76 37.68 -21.65
N GLN A 699 -51.96 36.62 -21.70
CA GLN A 699 -52.04 35.62 -22.79
C GLN A 699 -53.31 34.74 -22.69
N SER A 700 -53.85 34.55 -21.48
CA SER A 700 -55.06 33.74 -21.28
C SER A 700 -56.37 34.50 -21.51
N ARG A 701 -56.33 35.80 -21.83
CA ARG A 701 -57.51 36.64 -22.05
C ARG A 701 -58.48 36.11 -23.12
N ASP A 702 -57.96 35.47 -24.16
CA ASP A 702 -58.76 34.90 -25.26
C ASP A 702 -59.61 33.69 -24.80
N VAL A 703 -59.17 33.03 -23.73
CA VAL A 703 -59.80 31.82 -23.18
C VAL A 703 -60.64 32.15 -21.94
N ILE A 704 -60.15 33.08 -21.11
CA ILE A 704 -60.78 33.56 -19.88
C ILE A 704 -60.78 35.10 -19.91
N PRO A 705 -61.85 35.75 -20.41
CA PRO A 705 -61.90 37.20 -20.58
C PRO A 705 -61.67 38.01 -19.30
N ALA A 706 -62.04 37.46 -18.14
CA ALA A 706 -61.83 38.09 -16.83
C ALA A 706 -60.34 38.29 -16.49
N HIS A 707 -59.42 37.56 -17.13
CA HIS A 707 -57.99 37.71 -16.87
C HIS A 707 -57.40 39.00 -17.43
N LEU A 708 -58.06 39.64 -18.40
CA LEU A 708 -57.65 40.96 -18.86
C LEU A 708 -57.88 42.04 -17.79
N GLU A 709 -58.89 41.88 -16.94
CA GLU A 709 -59.10 42.76 -15.78
C GLU A 709 -58.02 42.48 -14.72
N LYS A 710 -57.79 41.19 -14.42
CA LYS A 710 -56.75 40.76 -13.48
C LYS A 710 -55.32 41.19 -13.88
N SER A 711 -55.00 41.28 -15.17
CA SER A 711 -53.68 41.73 -15.62
C SER A 711 -53.40 43.19 -15.25
N VAL A 712 -54.44 44.02 -15.10
CA VAL A 712 -54.35 45.39 -14.57
C VAL A 712 -54.37 45.40 -13.04
N GLU A 713 -55.16 44.53 -12.41
CA GLU A 713 -55.24 44.39 -10.94
C GLU A 713 -53.92 43.94 -10.29
N ILE A 714 -52.96 43.38 -11.04
CA ILE A 714 -51.60 43.11 -10.55
C ILE A 714 -50.98 44.37 -9.93
N ALA A 715 -51.31 45.58 -10.41
CA ALA A 715 -50.86 46.82 -9.80
C ALA A 715 -51.21 46.90 -8.31
N ASN A 716 -52.41 46.45 -7.93
CA ASN A 716 -52.86 46.42 -6.54
C ASN A 716 -52.07 45.40 -5.72
N LEU A 717 -51.77 44.23 -6.29
CA LEU A 717 -50.95 43.21 -5.63
C LEU A 717 -49.53 43.72 -5.36
N VAL A 718 -48.94 44.46 -6.30
CA VAL A 718 -47.57 44.99 -6.21
C VAL A 718 -47.50 46.21 -5.28
N ALA A 719 -48.54 47.05 -5.28
CA ALA A 719 -48.65 48.25 -4.46
C ALA A 719 -49.15 47.97 -3.03
N ALA A 720 -49.66 46.77 -2.73
CA ALA A 720 -50.14 46.40 -1.41
C ALA A 720 -49.05 46.60 -0.34
N GLU A 721 -49.38 47.36 0.71
CA GLU A 721 -48.53 47.50 1.88
C GLU A 721 -48.45 46.18 2.65
N ARG A 722 -47.24 45.86 3.14
CA ARG A 722 -46.98 44.68 3.95
C ARG A 722 -46.28 45.14 5.22
N ASP A 723 -46.92 44.96 6.36
CA ASP A 723 -46.49 45.57 7.63
C ASP A 723 -45.02 45.25 7.99
N GLU A 724 -44.60 44.00 7.81
CA GLU A 724 -43.28 43.51 8.24
C GLU A 724 -42.31 43.26 7.08
N GLU A 725 -42.76 43.30 5.83
CA GLU A 725 -41.98 42.87 4.66
C GLU A 725 -41.61 44.02 3.73
N THR A 726 -40.53 43.85 2.95
CA THR A 726 -40.28 44.73 1.81
C THR A 726 -41.45 44.60 0.82
N PRO A 727 -42.16 45.70 0.50
CA PRO A 727 -43.28 45.64 -0.43
C PRO A 727 -42.77 45.33 -1.85
N LEU A 728 -43.57 44.62 -2.64
CA LEU A 728 -43.17 44.11 -3.95
C LEU A 728 -42.74 45.23 -4.91
N HIS A 729 -43.39 46.40 -4.86
CA HIS A 729 -43.01 47.54 -5.71
C HIS A 729 -41.55 47.96 -5.52
N LYS A 730 -41.00 47.83 -4.31
CA LYS A 730 -39.62 48.19 -4.00
C LYS A 730 -38.64 47.15 -4.54
N GLU A 731 -38.98 45.86 -4.46
CA GLU A 731 -38.20 44.77 -5.06
C GLU A 731 -38.11 44.94 -6.59
N LEU A 732 -39.22 45.34 -7.25
CA LEU A 732 -39.24 45.64 -8.69
C LEU A 732 -38.48 46.92 -9.06
N GLN A 733 -38.50 47.93 -8.19
CA GLN A 733 -37.76 49.17 -8.37
C GLN A 733 -36.25 48.93 -8.26
N ASP A 734 -35.82 48.19 -7.24
CA ASP A 734 -34.42 47.88 -6.99
C ASP A 734 -33.81 47.01 -8.11
N ASN A 735 -34.62 46.14 -8.73
CA ASN A 735 -34.22 45.36 -9.90
C ASN A 735 -34.38 46.12 -11.24
N GLY A 736 -34.88 47.36 -11.23
CA GLY A 736 -35.07 48.19 -12.43
C GLY A 736 -36.20 47.74 -13.37
N ARG A 737 -37.05 46.79 -12.97
CA ARG A 737 -38.11 46.20 -13.83
C ARG A 737 -39.50 46.80 -13.60
N LEU A 738 -39.64 47.78 -12.71
CA LEU A 738 -40.92 48.44 -12.45
C LEU A 738 -41.48 49.12 -13.71
N GLN A 739 -40.63 49.75 -14.53
CA GLN A 739 -41.06 50.40 -15.78
C GLN A 739 -41.58 49.39 -16.81
N GLU A 740 -40.99 48.19 -16.86
CA GLU A 740 -41.42 47.09 -17.72
C GLU A 740 -42.83 46.64 -17.35
N LEU A 741 -43.11 46.45 -16.04
CA LEU A 741 -44.45 46.11 -15.56
C LEU A 741 -45.48 47.19 -15.91
N LEU A 742 -45.17 48.47 -15.71
CA LEU A 742 -46.09 49.57 -16.03
C LEU A 742 -46.35 49.67 -17.53
N ALA A 743 -45.34 49.43 -18.37
CA ALA A 743 -45.50 49.38 -19.82
C ALA A 743 -46.43 48.22 -20.24
N ASN A 744 -46.29 47.06 -19.61
CA ASN A 744 -47.15 45.91 -19.79
C ASN A 744 -48.60 46.20 -19.36
N ILE A 745 -48.81 46.76 -18.17
CA ILE A 745 -50.15 47.15 -17.71
C ILE A 745 -50.80 48.15 -18.68
N ARG A 746 -50.04 49.12 -19.22
CA ARG A 746 -50.54 50.04 -20.25
C ARG A 746 -51.07 49.31 -21.48
N VAL A 747 -50.43 48.23 -21.92
CA VAL A 747 -50.91 47.42 -23.05
C VAL A 747 -52.27 46.78 -22.72
N SER A 748 -52.41 46.19 -21.53
CA SER A 748 -53.69 45.65 -21.07
C SER A 748 -54.79 46.73 -21.00
N SER A 749 -54.48 47.92 -20.48
CA SER A 749 -55.41 49.04 -20.44
C SER A 749 -55.85 49.53 -21.83
N LEU A 750 -54.95 49.54 -22.82
CA LEU A 750 -55.29 49.88 -24.20
C LEU A 750 -56.23 48.85 -24.84
N GLU A 751 -56.06 47.57 -24.52
CA GLU A 751 -56.94 46.49 -25.00
C GLU A 751 -58.30 46.51 -24.29
N LEU A 752 -58.37 46.91 -23.02
CA LEU A 752 -59.66 47.17 -22.36
C LEU A 752 -60.41 48.33 -23.03
N ILE A 753 -59.70 49.42 -23.38
CA ILE A 753 -60.31 50.57 -24.09
C ILE A 753 -60.83 50.15 -25.47
N SER A 754 -60.09 49.32 -26.22
CA SER A 754 -60.54 48.86 -27.54
C SER A 754 -61.79 47.98 -27.46
N LEU A 755 -61.99 47.28 -26.34
CA LEU A 755 -63.20 46.52 -26.01
C LEU A 755 -64.34 47.39 -25.41
N GLY A 756 -64.17 48.71 -25.34
CA GLY A 756 -65.16 49.66 -24.82
C GLY A 756 -65.28 49.70 -23.29
N ARG A 757 -64.28 49.16 -22.57
CA ARG A 757 -64.23 49.16 -21.11
C ARG A 757 -63.34 50.28 -20.57
N THR A 758 -63.43 50.56 -19.28
CA THR A 758 -62.54 51.54 -18.64
C THR A 758 -61.10 50.99 -18.59
N PRO A 759 -60.06 51.86 -18.68
CA PRO A 759 -58.66 51.45 -18.68
C PRO A 759 -58.19 50.75 -17.39
N PHE A 760 -59.00 50.81 -16.33
CA PHE A 760 -58.73 50.22 -15.02
C PHE A 760 -59.74 49.13 -14.64
N ALA A 761 -60.52 48.63 -15.60
CA ALA A 761 -61.50 47.56 -15.39
C ALA A 761 -62.61 47.86 -14.36
N TYR A 762 -62.92 49.14 -14.09
CA TYR A 762 -64.09 49.59 -13.33
C TYR A 762 -65.36 49.69 -14.19
#